data_AF-A0A959YIW8-F1
#
_entry.id   AF-A0A959YIW8-F1
#
_cell.length_a   1.000
_cell.length_b   1.000
_cell.length_c   1.000
_cell.angle_alpha   90.00
_cell.angle_beta   90.00
_cell.angle_gamma   90.00
#
_symmetry.space_group_name_H-M   'P 1'
#
loop_
_entity.id
_entity.type
_entity.pdbx_description
1 polymer ?
#
loop_
_entity_poly.entity_id
_entity_poly.type
_entity_poly.pdbx_seq_one_letter_code
_entity_poly.pdbx_strand_id
1 'polypeptide(L)'
;EATSPTYWSDHLRATVRFAQAVKFAWGDAPRIMLEVGPRTTATTLARQQSADNKKYVAVPSLSDHAGDGNELTQVLKAIGGLWQSGVLIDWSSFYEGEDRRRISMPTYAFERVRHWVDPVALVSARGERVENIESSGNDGAAPIDTDLSPKEQLIAQIKHLLEESSGLELADASNEETFLEMGLDSLFLTQVATSLSKKFGVKVSFRQLNEELPNLDKLADHILPHWNGGNAAASVRADDHRPQQAAATNALEDAPELKKVFGAQARIVKEKVDDMTPQQRAWFDSFLQRYTEKTAKSKAFTQANRQVMADPRVVTGFKPQLKELTYQVVVDKSRGCRLTDIDGNEYVDILSGFGSSMFGYMPDFIREACHKQLDQSVDIGPMHPLAADVSHLLCELTGGERAAVCNTGSEAVLGAMRMARTVTGRSLIIAFAGSYHGINDEVIIRGSKSKKSYPGAPGIMPEAVQNMLILDYGTPESLEIIKERCHEAAAVLVEPVQSRRMEFRPVDFLREVRRITKQHGAALIFDEVITGFRMHPNGAQGLFGIEADIGTYGKVIGGGMPIGAMIGKHEWMDALDGGFWQFGDDSVPPSGVTYFAGTFVRHPLTMAAAKAALLHMKEVGPALQERLNDMTGDMVDRANALFDKYQLPYRWVTFGSAFKTKYDESVNYTELFFMLMRYHGVHVLDFPHFLTTSHTRADVEHILKALEKTCIELRESGFMPERTYPIPTVNSVLNGSLRKLSERVISAMEPPVPGARIGRTAKGEPAWFVPDNVNPGRYLQVDLEELV
;
A
#
# COMPACT_ATOMS: atom_id res chain seq x y z
N GLU A 1 11.58 40.37 51.90
CA GLU A 1 10.54 41.42 51.76
C GLU A 1 9.13 40.86 51.83
N ALA A 2 8.80 39.78 51.11
CA ALA A 2 7.47 39.15 51.07
C ALA A 2 6.91 38.59 52.42
N THR A 3 7.67 38.64 53.52
CA THR A 3 7.19 38.30 54.87
C THR A 3 6.89 39.53 55.72
N SER A 4 7.16 40.74 55.21
CA SER A 4 6.90 42.00 55.90
C SER A 4 5.46 42.45 55.68
N PRO A 5 4.69 42.76 56.73
CA PRO A 5 3.36 43.37 56.58
C PRO A 5 3.41 44.68 55.79
N THR A 6 4.49 45.45 55.93
CA THR A 6 4.68 46.73 55.23
C THR A 6 4.80 46.54 53.71
N TYR A 7 5.48 45.46 53.28
CA TYR A 7 5.58 45.11 51.86
C TYR A 7 4.21 44.83 51.25
N TRP A 8 3.37 44.07 51.95
CA TRP A 8 2.00 43.77 51.49
C TRP A 8 1.07 44.98 51.57
N SER A 9 1.23 45.85 52.58
CA SER A 9 0.44 47.09 52.65
C SER A 9 0.81 48.08 51.54
N ASP A 10 2.08 48.14 51.14
CA ASP A 10 2.53 49.01 50.05
C ASP A 10 2.01 48.52 48.69
N HIS A 11 1.88 47.21 48.50
CA HIS A 11 1.27 46.62 47.30
C HIS A 11 -0.22 46.96 47.12
N LEU A 12 -0.93 47.39 48.19
CA LEU A 12 -2.30 47.90 48.07
C LEU A 12 -2.36 49.32 47.51
N ARG A 13 -1.27 50.09 47.57
CA ARG A 13 -1.24 51.52 47.22
C ARG A 13 -0.32 51.85 46.04
N ALA A 14 0.69 51.02 45.79
CA ALA A 14 1.65 51.20 44.72
C ALA A 14 1.29 50.34 43.50
N THR A 15 1.67 50.81 42.31
CA THR A 15 1.47 50.06 41.06
C THR A 15 2.23 48.74 41.09
N VAL A 16 1.52 47.62 40.85
CA VAL A 16 2.13 46.30 40.70
C VAL A 16 2.96 46.28 39.42
N ARG A 17 4.29 46.23 39.57
CA ARG A 17 5.24 46.24 38.44
C ARG A 17 5.46 44.84 37.85
N PHE A 18 4.38 44.10 37.61
CA PHE A 18 4.44 42.68 37.18
C PHE A 18 5.34 42.50 35.95
N ALA A 19 5.07 43.22 34.86
CA ALA A 19 5.84 43.14 33.62
C ALA A 19 7.36 43.36 33.82
N GLN A 20 7.74 44.34 34.65
CA GLN A 20 9.16 44.62 34.95
C GLN A 20 9.76 43.51 35.81
N ALA A 21 9.02 43.00 36.80
CA ALA A 21 9.45 41.92 37.66
C ALA A 21 9.68 40.62 36.88
N VAL A 22 8.78 40.28 35.96
CA VAL A 22 8.97 39.06 35.17
C VAL A 22 10.11 39.23 34.17
N LYS A 23 10.23 40.40 33.50
CA LYS A 23 11.39 40.75 32.64
C LYS A 23 12.73 40.62 33.36
N PHE A 24 12.78 41.11 34.60
CA PHE A 24 13.93 40.92 35.45
C PHE A 24 14.17 39.44 35.74
N ALA A 25 13.13 38.68 36.13
CA ALA A 25 13.26 37.28 36.48
C ALA A 25 13.74 36.36 35.33
N TRP A 26 13.36 36.64 34.08
CA TRP A 26 13.91 35.93 32.91
C TRP A 26 15.35 36.32 32.59
N GLY A 27 15.72 37.58 32.83
CA GLY A 27 17.08 38.08 32.60
C GLY A 27 18.09 37.65 33.68
N ASP A 28 17.61 37.38 34.89
CA ASP A 28 18.42 37.06 36.07
C ASP A 28 19.03 35.64 36.02
N ALA A 29 18.26 34.63 35.56
CA ALA A 29 18.74 33.26 35.41
C ALA A 29 17.86 32.46 34.43
N PRO A 30 18.37 31.38 33.80
CA PRO A 30 17.59 30.49 32.93
C PRO A 30 16.63 29.64 33.77
N ARG A 31 15.52 30.24 34.21
CA ARG A 31 14.50 29.61 35.05
C ARG A 31 13.30 29.15 34.21
N ILE A 32 12.66 28.08 34.65
CA ILE A 32 11.33 27.66 34.19
C ILE A 32 10.32 28.16 35.22
N MET A 33 9.27 28.83 34.75
CA MET A 33 8.20 29.31 35.62
C MET A 33 7.06 28.30 35.67
N LEU A 34 6.55 28.01 36.87
CA LEU A 34 5.35 27.20 37.07
C LEU A 34 4.27 28.09 37.70
N GLU A 35 3.14 28.25 37.02
CA GLU A 35 1.96 28.88 37.63
C GLU A 35 1.24 27.84 38.48
N VAL A 36 1.14 28.12 39.78
CA VAL A 36 0.37 27.31 40.73
C VAL A 36 -0.99 27.95 40.93
N GLY A 37 -2.01 27.43 40.25
CA GLY A 37 -3.35 28.00 40.27
C GLY A 37 -4.30 27.30 39.29
N PRO A 38 -5.62 27.49 39.43
CA PRO A 38 -6.63 26.83 38.63
C PRO A 38 -6.79 27.42 37.22
N ARG A 39 -5.97 28.41 36.85
CA ARG A 39 -6.07 29.17 35.61
C ARG A 39 -4.70 29.29 34.97
N THR A 40 -4.66 29.79 33.74
CA THR A 40 -3.42 30.01 32.98
C THR A 40 -3.02 31.48 32.88
N THR A 41 -3.70 32.36 33.62
CA THR A 41 -3.60 33.81 33.46
C THR A 41 -2.17 34.32 33.70
N ALA A 42 -1.49 33.86 34.76
CA ALA A 42 -0.14 34.34 35.05
C ALA A 42 0.88 33.80 34.04
N THR A 43 0.70 32.57 33.57
CA THR A 43 1.51 31.95 32.52
C THR A 43 1.40 32.73 31.22
N THR A 44 0.18 33.10 30.81
CA THR A 44 -0.06 33.89 29.61
C THR A 44 0.59 35.27 29.72
N LEU A 45 0.33 35.98 30.82
CA LEU A 45 0.91 37.31 31.07
C LEU A 45 2.45 37.25 31.15
N ALA A 46 3.00 36.16 31.68
CA ALA A 46 4.43 35.92 31.71
C ALA A 46 4.98 35.75 30.28
N ARG A 47 4.43 34.83 29.48
CA ARG A 47 4.90 34.64 28.09
C ARG A 47 4.88 35.93 27.26
N GLN A 48 3.87 36.79 27.43
CA GLN A 48 3.76 38.07 26.71
C GLN A 48 4.90 39.08 26.98
N GLN A 49 5.66 38.90 28.05
CA GLN A 49 6.80 39.78 28.35
C GLN A 49 8.12 39.29 27.72
N SER A 50 8.09 38.14 27.04
CA SER A 50 9.21 37.59 26.29
C SER A 50 9.08 37.90 24.79
N ALA A 51 10.20 38.16 24.12
CA ALA A 51 10.27 38.23 22.66
C ALA A 51 10.64 36.88 22.01
N ASP A 52 11.07 35.89 22.82
CA ASP A 52 11.49 34.56 22.38
C ASP A 52 10.84 33.48 23.26
N ASN A 53 9.75 32.91 22.78
CA ASN A 53 8.95 31.91 23.52
C ASN A 53 9.66 30.55 23.63
N LYS A 54 10.72 30.30 22.86
CA LYS A 54 11.50 29.05 22.93
C LYS A 54 12.57 29.11 24.02
N LYS A 55 13.05 30.31 24.36
CA LYS A 55 14.05 30.52 25.41
C LYS A 55 13.45 30.54 26.82
N TYR A 56 12.25 31.08 26.99
CA TYR A 56 11.66 31.35 28.29
C TYR A 56 10.37 30.54 28.50
N VAL A 57 10.48 29.46 29.29
CA VAL A 57 9.40 28.50 29.50
C VAL A 57 8.56 28.87 30.73
N ALA A 58 7.24 28.96 30.55
CA ALA A 58 6.26 29.04 31.63
C ALA A 58 5.20 27.95 31.44
N VAL A 59 4.91 27.19 32.49
CA VAL A 59 3.98 26.04 32.49
C VAL A 59 2.85 26.31 33.50
N PRO A 60 1.57 26.14 33.14
CA PRO A 60 0.50 26.21 34.11
C PRO A 60 0.30 24.84 34.79
N SER A 61 0.00 24.84 36.09
CA SER A 61 -0.31 23.60 36.82
C SER A 61 -1.69 23.04 36.51
N LEU A 62 -2.65 23.90 36.18
CA LEU A 62 -4.02 23.57 35.77
C LEU A 62 -4.49 24.52 34.66
N SER A 63 -5.59 24.18 33.97
CA SER A 63 -6.22 25.02 32.94
C SER A 63 -7.59 25.55 33.38
N ASP A 64 -8.14 26.52 32.65
CA ASP A 64 -9.45 27.12 32.94
C ASP A 64 -10.64 26.14 32.91
N HIS A 65 -10.42 24.89 32.47
CA HIS A 65 -11.38 23.77 32.54
C HIS A 65 -11.18 22.84 33.76
N ALA A 66 -10.46 23.28 34.80
CA ALA A 66 -10.31 22.56 36.05
C ALA A 66 -11.63 22.57 36.85
N GLY A 67 -12.52 21.65 36.50
CA GLY A 67 -13.82 21.41 37.15
C GLY A 67 -14.55 20.15 36.69
N ASP A 68 -14.16 19.54 35.57
CA ASP A 68 -14.82 18.37 34.97
C ASP A 68 -14.17 17.02 35.34
N GLY A 69 -13.41 16.94 36.44
CA GLY A 69 -12.76 15.69 36.89
C GLY A 69 -11.48 15.31 36.13
N ASN A 70 -10.89 16.27 35.42
CA ASN A 70 -9.69 16.09 34.59
C ASN A 70 -8.42 16.71 35.22
N GLU A 71 -8.48 17.13 36.48
CA GLU A 71 -7.42 17.87 37.18
C GLU A 71 -6.13 17.04 37.25
N LEU A 72 -6.24 15.74 37.53
CA LEU A 72 -5.09 14.84 37.59
C LEU A 72 -4.34 14.77 36.25
N THR A 73 -5.07 14.68 35.14
CA THR A 73 -4.48 14.66 33.80
C THR A 73 -3.77 15.97 33.49
N GLN A 74 -4.33 17.11 33.90
CA GLN A 74 -3.71 18.42 33.69
C GLN A 74 -2.43 18.59 34.52
N VAL A 75 -2.45 18.14 35.78
CA VAL A 75 -1.24 18.10 36.61
C VAL A 75 -0.18 17.17 36.00
N LEU A 76 -0.56 15.99 35.49
CA LEU A 76 0.36 15.08 34.81
C LEU A 76 0.95 15.69 33.53
N LYS A 77 0.16 16.46 32.77
CA LYS A 77 0.65 17.22 31.61
C LYS A 77 1.63 18.32 32.02
N ALA A 78 1.36 19.04 33.11
CA ALA A 78 2.27 20.04 33.66
C ALA A 78 3.61 19.41 34.08
N ILE A 79 3.58 18.25 34.74
CA ILE A 79 4.79 17.48 35.11
C ILE A 79 5.56 17.04 33.87
N GLY A 80 4.86 16.56 32.83
CA GLY A 80 5.46 16.22 31.54
C GLY A 80 6.13 17.44 30.88
N GLY A 81 5.48 18.60 30.89
CA GLY A 81 6.03 19.85 30.35
C GLY A 81 7.27 20.33 31.11
N LEU A 82 7.28 20.20 32.43
CA LEU A 82 8.47 20.48 33.26
C LEU A 82 9.62 19.52 32.93
N TRP A 83 9.35 18.22 32.81
CA TRP A 83 10.35 17.22 32.45
C TRP A 83 10.96 17.46 31.07
N GLN A 84 10.13 17.74 30.06
CA GLN A 84 10.57 18.09 28.70
C GLN A 84 11.43 19.36 28.69
N SER A 85 11.19 20.27 29.64
CA SER A 85 11.96 21.50 29.82
C SER A 85 13.25 21.29 30.60
N GLY A 86 13.55 20.06 31.05
CA GLY A 86 14.78 19.68 31.74
C GLY A 86 14.66 19.59 33.27
N VAL A 87 13.45 19.65 33.83
CA VAL A 87 13.25 19.48 35.29
C VAL A 87 13.24 17.99 35.64
N LEU A 88 14.11 17.58 36.56
CA LEU A 88 14.08 16.22 37.10
C LEU A 88 12.90 16.05 38.05
N ILE A 89 12.06 15.05 37.76
CA ILE A 89 10.90 14.70 38.59
C ILE A 89 11.30 13.54 39.49
N ASP A 90 11.13 13.72 40.80
CA ASP A 90 11.27 12.62 41.75
C ASP A 90 10.03 11.73 41.68
N TRP A 91 10.10 10.70 40.84
CA TRP A 91 9.03 9.73 40.67
C TRP A 91 8.78 8.90 41.93
N SER A 92 9.77 8.74 42.81
CA SER A 92 9.58 8.01 44.07
C SER A 92 8.68 8.80 45.01
N SER A 93 8.94 10.11 45.14
CA SER A 93 8.07 11.03 45.90
C SER A 93 6.71 11.22 45.23
N PHE A 94 6.66 11.32 43.89
CA PHE A 94 5.40 11.48 43.16
C PHE A 94 4.44 10.30 43.36
N TYR A 95 4.95 9.08 43.49
CA TYR A 95 4.16 7.86 43.68
C TYR A 95 4.14 7.34 45.13
N GLU A 96 4.59 8.12 46.12
CA GLU A 96 4.70 7.67 47.52
C GLU A 96 3.37 7.17 48.12
N GLY A 97 2.24 7.72 47.66
CA GLY A 97 0.89 7.34 48.09
C GLY A 97 0.21 6.23 47.28
N GLU A 98 0.88 5.63 46.29
CA GLU A 98 0.29 4.62 45.41
C GLU A 98 0.91 3.23 45.61
N ASP A 99 0.07 2.21 45.78
CA ASP A 99 0.51 0.82 45.85
C ASP A 99 0.53 0.19 44.44
N ARG A 100 1.69 0.23 43.79
CA ARG A 100 1.86 -0.21 42.39
C ARG A 100 2.46 -1.60 42.30
N ARG A 101 1.83 -2.50 41.53
CA ARG A 101 2.42 -3.80 41.20
C ARG A 101 3.59 -3.64 40.25
N ARG A 102 4.80 -3.99 40.73
CA ARG A 102 5.94 -4.22 39.84
C ARG A 102 5.67 -5.48 39.04
N ILE A 103 5.40 -5.32 37.75
CA ILE A 103 5.32 -6.41 36.79
C ILE A 103 6.72 -6.68 36.24
N SER A 104 7.12 -7.95 36.22
CA SER A 104 8.35 -8.35 35.53
C SER A 104 8.09 -8.20 34.03
N MET A 105 8.74 -7.23 33.40
CA MET A 105 8.82 -7.22 31.94
C MET A 105 9.59 -8.46 31.48
N PRO A 106 9.26 -9.07 30.32
CA PRO A 106 9.99 -10.22 29.82
C PRO A 106 11.48 -9.90 29.69
N THR A 107 12.35 -10.71 30.28
CA THR A 107 13.81 -10.61 30.10
C THR A 107 14.18 -11.26 28.76
N TYR A 108 14.20 -10.48 27.68
CA TYR A 108 14.77 -10.93 26.42
C TYR A 108 16.30 -11.00 26.57
N ALA A 109 16.91 -12.12 26.17
CA ALA A 109 18.32 -12.42 26.38
C ALA A 109 19.02 -12.67 25.03
N PHE A 110 19.93 -11.76 24.64
CA PHE A 110 21.17 -11.91 23.84
C PHE A 110 21.73 -10.48 23.73
N GLU A 111 22.66 -10.01 24.57
CA GLU A 111 24.12 -10.15 24.39
C GLU A 111 24.86 -9.73 25.70
N ARG A 112 26.00 -10.32 26.03
CA ARG A 112 26.79 -10.00 27.25
C ARG A 112 27.80 -8.88 26.98
N VAL A 113 27.33 -7.67 26.71
CA VAL A 113 28.17 -6.46 26.81
C VAL A 113 27.83 -5.74 28.11
N ARG A 114 28.84 -5.55 28.98
CA ARG A 114 28.68 -4.67 30.14
C ARG A 114 28.70 -3.22 29.62
N HIS A 115 27.52 -2.65 29.44
CA HIS A 115 27.38 -1.21 29.35
C HIS A 115 27.50 -0.64 30.76
N TRP A 116 28.63 0.00 31.05
CA TRP A 116 28.64 1.00 32.10
C TRP A 116 27.98 2.23 31.51
N VAL A 117 26.83 2.60 32.05
CA VAL A 117 26.33 3.96 31.89
C VAL A 117 27.28 4.80 32.73
N ASP A 118 28.16 5.56 32.08
CA ASP A 118 28.90 6.59 32.79
C ASP A 118 27.86 7.49 33.45
N PRO A 119 27.95 7.72 34.78
CA PRO A 119 27.01 8.63 35.42
C PRO A 119 27.14 9.99 34.72
N VAL A 120 26.06 10.43 34.07
CA VAL A 120 25.89 11.84 33.71
C VAL A 120 26.18 12.60 34.99
N ALA A 121 27.14 13.51 34.95
CA ALA A 121 27.56 14.27 36.11
C ALA A 121 26.32 14.87 36.79
N LEU A 122 25.95 14.29 37.93
CA LEU A 122 24.89 14.77 38.79
C LEU A 122 25.32 16.15 39.28
N VAL A 123 24.62 17.21 38.88
CA VAL A 123 24.78 18.52 39.53
C VAL A 123 23.43 19.11 39.95
N SER A 124 23.22 18.97 41.26
CA SER A 124 22.59 19.85 42.25
C SER A 124 21.11 20.25 42.14
N ALA A 125 20.43 20.09 43.28
CA ALA A 125 19.02 20.33 43.60
C ALA A 125 18.56 21.80 43.55
N ARG A 126 19.04 22.62 42.61
CA ARG A 126 18.72 24.08 42.54
C ARG A 126 18.18 24.60 41.21
N GLY A 127 17.91 23.74 40.23
CA GLY A 127 17.13 24.13 39.04
C GLY A 127 17.81 25.16 38.11
N GLU A 128 19.10 25.01 37.85
CA GLU A 128 19.80 25.77 36.79
C GLU A 128 19.99 24.91 35.54
N ARG A 129 19.77 25.52 34.37
CA ARG A 129 19.87 24.88 33.04
C ARG A 129 21.33 24.75 32.61
N VAL A 130 21.73 23.57 32.13
CA VAL A 130 23.01 23.38 31.41
C VAL A 130 22.83 23.79 29.95
N GLU A 131 23.75 24.62 29.44
CA GLU A 131 23.80 25.06 28.05
C GLU A 131 24.00 23.86 27.12
N ASN A 132 23.00 23.61 26.27
CA ASN A 132 23.13 22.71 25.14
C ASN A 132 23.41 23.51 23.87
N ILE A 133 24.36 22.94 23.13
CA ILE A 133 24.96 23.34 21.85
C ILE A 133 23.94 23.99 20.90
N GLU A 134 24.31 25.15 20.40
CA GLU A 134 23.54 26.02 19.51
C GLU A 134 22.98 25.27 18.28
N SER A 135 21.66 25.35 18.12
CA SER A 135 21.01 25.28 16.80
C SER A 135 20.18 26.54 16.61
N SER A 136 20.75 27.46 15.82
CA SER A 136 20.23 28.76 15.41
C SER A 136 18.87 28.67 14.67
N GLY A 137 18.00 29.67 14.89
CA GLY A 137 16.71 29.90 14.21
C GLY A 137 16.82 30.08 12.68
N ASN A 138 15.74 30.24 11.90
CA ASN A 138 14.49 30.96 12.19
C ASN A 138 13.41 30.68 11.10
N ASP A 139 12.14 30.89 11.46
CA ASP A 139 10.94 31.36 10.71
C ASP A 139 10.73 31.15 9.19
N GLY A 140 9.56 30.62 8.82
CA GLY A 140 8.98 30.68 7.47
C GLY A 140 7.49 30.29 7.42
N ALA A 141 6.64 31.19 6.90
CA ALA A 141 5.18 31.17 6.91
C ALA A 141 4.49 30.04 6.11
N ALA A 142 3.26 29.67 6.52
CA ALA A 142 2.41 28.68 5.86
C ALA A 142 1.86 29.16 4.49
N PRO A 143 1.67 28.28 3.48
CA PRO A 143 1.02 28.64 2.22
C PRO A 143 -0.49 28.87 2.41
N ILE A 144 -1.01 29.92 1.79
CA ILE A 144 -2.45 30.22 1.69
C ILE A 144 -3.08 29.29 0.66
N ASP A 145 -4.04 28.47 1.09
CA ASP A 145 -4.85 27.57 0.27
C ASP A 145 -5.86 28.38 -0.57
N THR A 146 -5.83 28.20 -1.90
CA THR A 146 -6.56 29.05 -2.85
C THR A 146 -7.99 28.58 -3.17
N ASP A 147 -8.51 27.53 -2.52
CA ASP A 147 -9.87 27.02 -2.74
C ASP A 147 -10.87 27.34 -1.60
N LEU A 148 -10.51 28.23 -0.68
CA LEU A 148 -11.43 28.71 0.36
C LEU A 148 -12.46 29.68 -0.22
N SER A 149 -13.72 29.56 0.20
CA SER A 149 -14.74 30.55 -0.11
C SER A 149 -14.35 31.94 0.42
N PRO A 150 -14.86 33.05 -0.15
CA PRO A 150 -14.53 34.39 0.32
C PRO A 150 -14.76 34.59 1.83
N LYS A 151 -15.77 33.91 2.40
CA LYS A 151 -16.03 33.92 3.84
C LYS A 151 -14.96 33.17 4.63
N GLU A 152 -14.53 32.00 4.16
CA GLU A 152 -13.49 31.21 4.84
C GLU A 152 -12.11 31.88 4.78
N GLN A 153 -11.77 32.53 3.67
CA GLN A 153 -10.55 33.34 3.55
C GLN A 153 -10.57 34.52 4.54
N LEU A 154 -11.72 35.17 4.68
CA LEU A 154 -11.91 36.27 5.61
C LEU A 154 -11.84 35.79 7.07
N ILE A 155 -12.46 34.65 7.40
CA ILE A 155 -12.36 34.03 8.73
C ILE A 155 -10.90 33.70 9.07
N ALA A 156 -10.14 33.13 8.14
CA ALA A 156 -8.72 32.84 8.35
C ALA A 156 -7.91 34.13 8.65
N GLN A 157 -8.18 35.22 7.94
CA GLN A 157 -7.53 36.51 8.20
C GLN A 157 -7.95 37.16 9.53
N ILE A 158 -9.20 36.95 9.95
CA ILE A 158 -9.69 37.39 11.26
C ILE A 158 -9.02 36.56 12.36
N LYS A 159 -8.96 35.23 12.23
CA LYS A 159 -8.27 34.34 13.18
C LYS A 159 -6.82 34.76 13.37
N HIS A 160 -6.06 34.92 12.28
CA HIS A 160 -4.67 35.37 12.36
C HIS A 160 -4.51 36.72 13.07
N LEU A 161 -5.41 37.68 12.81
CA LEU A 161 -5.37 38.99 13.49
C LEU A 161 -5.65 38.88 15.00
N LEU A 162 -6.55 37.97 15.39
CA LEU A 162 -6.84 37.68 16.79
C LEU A 162 -5.67 36.97 17.47
N GLU A 163 -5.01 36.02 16.81
CA GLU A 163 -3.82 35.32 17.31
C GLU A 163 -2.65 36.29 17.51
N GLU A 164 -2.35 37.13 16.52
CA GLU A 164 -1.29 38.17 16.63
C GLU A 164 -1.56 39.13 17.79
N SER A 165 -2.82 39.48 18.01
CA SER A 165 -3.18 40.43 19.06
C SER A 165 -3.20 39.76 20.44
N SER A 166 -3.68 38.51 20.57
CA SER A 166 -3.94 37.83 21.85
C SER A 166 -2.79 36.95 22.33
N GLY A 167 -1.99 36.43 21.40
CA GLY A 167 -1.00 35.38 21.65
C GLY A 167 -1.61 33.99 21.92
N LEU A 168 -2.90 33.80 21.66
CA LEU A 168 -3.59 32.51 21.72
C LEU A 168 -3.47 31.77 20.38
N GLU A 169 -3.48 30.44 20.44
CA GLU A 169 -3.51 29.56 19.25
C GLU A 169 -4.99 29.24 18.95
N LEU A 170 -5.55 29.81 17.88
CA LEU A 170 -6.98 29.74 17.52
C LEU A 170 -7.22 28.81 16.31
N ALA A 171 -6.20 28.06 15.90
CA ALA A 171 -6.24 27.11 14.78
C ALA A 171 -7.40 26.10 14.91
N ASP A 172 -7.65 25.58 16.12
CA ASP A 172 -8.70 24.60 16.41
C ASP A 172 -10.01 25.22 16.96
N ALA A 173 -10.08 26.55 17.11
CA ALA A 173 -11.26 27.22 17.68
C ALA A 173 -12.47 27.14 16.73
N SER A 174 -13.63 26.79 17.28
CA SER A 174 -14.89 26.70 16.53
C SER A 174 -15.34 28.07 16.03
N ASN A 175 -15.85 28.17 14.79
CA ASN A 175 -16.29 29.45 14.24
C ASN A 175 -17.58 30.01 14.89
N GLU A 176 -18.33 29.15 15.59
CA GLU A 176 -19.60 29.49 16.23
C GLU A 176 -19.47 29.87 17.71
N GLU A 177 -18.34 29.51 18.35
CA GLU A 177 -18.04 29.82 19.75
C GLU A 177 -17.86 31.34 19.93
N THR A 178 -18.33 31.86 21.07
CA THR A 178 -18.25 33.32 21.26
C THR A 178 -16.82 33.75 21.57
N PHE A 179 -16.45 34.98 21.20
CA PHE A 179 -15.10 35.49 21.48
C PHE A 179 -14.77 35.46 22.98
N LEU A 180 -15.77 35.64 23.85
CA LEU A 180 -15.61 35.56 25.29
C LEU A 180 -15.32 34.12 25.76
N GLU A 181 -15.98 33.12 25.15
CA GLU A 181 -15.74 31.68 25.41
C GLU A 181 -14.34 31.26 24.90
N MET A 182 -13.86 31.86 23.82
CA MET A 182 -12.47 31.72 23.33
C MET A 182 -11.42 32.39 24.24
N GLY A 183 -11.84 33.00 25.36
CA GLY A 183 -10.94 33.66 26.31
C GLY A 183 -10.53 35.07 25.93
N LEU A 184 -11.20 35.70 24.96
CA LEU A 184 -10.96 37.09 24.58
C LEU A 184 -11.73 38.05 25.49
N ASP A 185 -11.05 38.68 26.44
CA ASP A 185 -11.67 39.56 27.42
C ASP A 185 -12.15 40.91 26.85
N SER A 186 -12.93 41.66 27.64
CA SER A 186 -13.54 42.93 27.22
C SER A 186 -12.54 44.04 26.87
N LEU A 187 -11.35 44.01 27.47
CA LEU A 187 -10.27 44.96 27.18
C LEU A 187 -9.62 44.63 25.84
N PHE A 188 -9.46 43.33 25.58
CA PHE A 188 -8.92 42.79 24.35
C PHE A 188 -9.85 43.01 23.15
N LEU A 189 -11.16 42.76 23.32
CA LEU A 189 -12.16 43.02 22.29
C LEU A 189 -12.20 44.50 21.85
N THR A 190 -11.80 45.43 22.73
CA THR A 190 -11.69 46.85 22.38
C THR A 190 -10.47 47.13 21.48
N GLN A 191 -9.34 46.47 21.71
CA GLN A 191 -8.16 46.57 20.83
C GLN A 191 -8.42 45.90 19.49
N VAL A 192 -9.03 44.71 19.51
CA VAL A 192 -9.46 43.96 18.33
C VAL A 192 -10.42 44.79 17.47
N ALA A 193 -11.43 45.43 18.06
CA ALA A 193 -12.37 46.31 17.34
C ALA A 193 -11.64 47.43 16.55
N THR A 194 -10.57 47.98 17.14
CA THR A 194 -9.75 49.03 16.51
C THR A 194 -8.89 48.44 15.38
N SER A 195 -8.25 47.29 15.59
CA SER A 195 -7.43 46.60 14.60
C SER A 195 -8.26 46.11 13.40
N LEU A 196 -9.45 45.56 13.65
CA LEU A 196 -10.41 45.15 12.62
C LEU A 196 -10.86 46.35 11.78
N SER A 197 -11.21 47.46 12.44
CA SER A 197 -11.61 48.70 11.74
C SER A 197 -10.50 49.25 10.85
N LYS A 198 -9.23 49.15 11.30
CA LYS A 198 -8.07 49.60 10.53
C LYS A 198 -7.75 48.68 9.35
N LYS A 199 -7.82 47.35 9.54
CA LYS A 199 -7.42 46.36 8.52
C LYS A 199 -8.49 46.18 7.44
N PHE A 200 -9.77 46.18 7.82
CA PHE A 200 -10.87 45.87 6.91
C PHE A 200 -11.74 47.08 6.53
N GLY A 201 -11.51 48.25 7.14
CA GLY A 201 -12.22 49.48 6.80
C GLY A 201 -13.67 49.56 7.28
N VAL A 202 -14.15 48.54 8.01
CA VAL A 202 -15.51 48.47 8.57
C VAL A 202 -15.47 48.89 10.04
N LYS A 203 -16.27 49.89 10.44
CA LYS A 203 -16.35 50.31 11.84
C LYS A 203 -17.08 49.25 12.67
N VAL A 204 -16.35 48.56 13.53
CA VAL A 204 -16.90 47.61 14.50
C VAL A 204 -16.61 48.12 15.90
N SER A 205 -17.63 48.21 16.74
CA SER A 205 -17.50 48.61 18.15
C SER A 205 -17.41 47.41 19.09
N PHE A 206 -16.87 47.60 20.29
CA PHE A 206 -16.88 46.58 21.35
C PHE A 206 -18.28 46.02 21.62
N ARG A 207 -19.29 46.90 21.70
CA ARG A 207 -20.67 46.49 21.95
C ARG A 207 -21.19 45.55 20.86
N GLN A 208 -20.83 45.81 19.61
CA GLN A 208 -21.18 44.94 18.49
C GLN A 208 -20.45 43.60 18.57
N LEU A 209 -19.17 43.56 18.90
CA LEU A 209 -18.43 42.29 19.07
C LEU A 209 -18.94 41.45 20.25
N ASN A 210 -19.55 42.08 21.26
CA ASN A 210 -20.05 41.36 22.43
C ASN A 210 -21.52 40.90 22.28
N GLU A 211 -22.37 41.69 21.63
CA GLU A 211 -23.82 41.44 21.57
C GLU A 211 -24.30 40.97 20.18
N GLU A 212 -23.84 41.62 19.10
CA GLU A 212 -24.43 41.45 17.75
C GLU A 212 -23.61 40.49 16.86
N LEU A 213 -22.28 40.54 17.00
CA LEU A 213 -21.28 39.80 16.24
C LEU A 213 -20.40 38.96 17.18
N PRO A 214 -20.97 38.09 18.04
CA PRO A 214 -20.23 37.46 19.13
C PRO A 214 -19.24 36.39 18.71
N ASN A 215 -19.18 35.98 17.44
CA ASN A 215 -18.33 34.90 16.96
C ASN A 215 -17.77 35.16 15.55
N LEU A 216 -16.85 34.29 15.11
CA LEU A 216 -16.11 34.45 13.85
C LEU A 216 -17.03 34.43 12.62
N ASP A 217 -18.06 33.58 12.62
CA ASP A 217 -18.99 33.50 11.49
C ASP A 217 -19.82 34.77 11.32
N LYS A 218 -20.40 35.28 12.40
CA LYS A 218 -21.22 36.51 12.34
C LYS A 218 -20.36 37.73 12.03
N LEU A 219 -19.14 37.79 12.57
CA LEU A 219 -18.22 38.87 12.27
C LEU A 219 -17.78 38.85 10.80
N ALA A 220 -17.47 37.67 10.27
CA ALA A 220 -17.13 37.50 8.86
C ALA A 220 -18.31 37.89 7.95
N ASP A 221 -19.54 37.47 8.26
CA ASP A 221 -20.74 37.87 7.48
C ASP A 221 -20.95 39.38 7.46
N HIS A 222 -20.60 40.08 8.55
CA HIS A 222 -20.70 41.54 8.63
C HIS A 222 -19.63 42.27 7.79
N ILE A 223 -18.43 41.70 7.70
CA ILE A 223 -17.29 42.32 7.00
C ILE A 223 -17.26 41.94 5.51
N LEU A 224 -17.75 40.75 5.16
CA LEU A 224 -17.68 40.18 3.80
C LEU A 224 -18.20 41.10 2.68
N PRO A 225 -19.31 41.86 2.85
CA PRO A 225 -19.81 42.77 1.80
C PRO A 225 -18.86 43.94 1.48
N HIS A 226 -17.87 44.20 2.35
CA HIS A 226 -16.95 45.33 2.24
C HIS A 226 -15.50 44.90 1.99
N TRP A 227 -15.23 43.61 1.81
CA TRP A 227 -13.88 43.04 1.67
C TRP A 227 -13.55 42.68 0.21
N ASN A 228 -12.42 43.18 -0.31
CA ASN A 228 -12.06 43.12 -1.75
C ASN A 228 -10.93 42.14 -2.13
N GLY A 229 -10.55 41.16 -1.28
CA GLY A 229 -9.59 40.08 -1.63
C GLY A 229 -8.17 40.54 -2.02
N GLY A 230 -7.26 40.65 -1.06
CA GLY A 230 -5.92 41.25 -1.25
C GLY A 230 -4.88 40.36 -1.96
N ASN A 231 -4.21 40.91 -2.98
CA ASN A 231 -3.10 40.30 -3.72
C ASN A 231 -1.93 41.31 -3.85
N ALA A 232 -0.74 41.01 -3.30
CA ALA A 232 0.51 41.74 -3.59
C ALA A 232 1.75 40.84 -3.33
N ALA A 233 2.65 40.76 -4.31
CA ALA A 233 3.62 39.67 -4.53
C ALA A 233 5.08 39.94 -4.09
N ALA A 234 5.78 38.84 -3.72
CA ALA A 234 7.12 38.33 -4.10
C ALA A 234 8.45 39.12 -3.92
N SER A 235 9.51 38.45 -3.38
CA SER A 235 10.82 38.22 -4.08
C SER A 235 11.89 37.42 -3.26
N VAL A 236 12.70 36.63 -4.02
CA VAL A 236 14.06 36.06 -3.78
C VAL A 236 14.26 34.65 -3.14
N ARG A 237 15.06 33.83 -3.83
CA ARG A 237 15.43 32.40 -3.66
C ARG A 237 16.73 32.20 -2.85
N ALA A 238 16.92 31.03 -2.20
CA ALA A 238 17.99 30.02 -2.48
C ALA A 238 18.14 28.94 -1.36
N ASP A 239 18.28 27.68 -1.81
CA ASP A 239 18.69 26.39 -1.21
C ASP A 239 19.22 26.26 0.24
N ASP A 240 18.73 25.27 1.01
CA ASP A 240 19.52 24.09 1.46
C ASP A 240 18.68 23.03 2.23
N HIS A 241 19.06 21.75 2.11
CA HIS A 241 18.40 20.54 2.62
C HIS A 241 18.53 20.33 4.16
N ARG A 242 17.43 19.95 4.88
CA ARG A 242 17.38 19.10 6.12
C ARG A 242 15.92 18.81 6.62
N PRO A 243 15.69 17.88 7.57
CA PRO A 243 14.78 16.72 7.45
C PRO A 243 13.32 16.94 7.91
N GLN A 244 12.39 16.19 7.30
CA GLN A 244 10.94 16.23 7.54
C GLN A 244 10.54 15.82 8.97
N GLN A 245 9.89 16.73 9.70
CA GLN A 245 9.01 16.40 10.83
C GLN A 245 7.72 15.75 10.32
N ALA A 246 7.25 14.71 11.02
CA ALA A 246 6.05 13.95 10.68
C ALA A 246 4.81 14.85 10.60
N ALA A 247 4.18 14.89 9.42
CA ALA A 247 2.99 15.70 9.16
C ALA A 247 1.77 15.23 9.97
N ALA A 248 1.07 16.20 10.56
CA ALA A 248 -0.26 16.04 11.13
C ALA A 248 -1.22 15.44 10.07
N THR A 249 -2.05 14.49 10.51
CA THR A 249 -3.04 13.80 9.68
C THR A 249 -4.13 14.75 9.19
N ASN A 250 -4.23 14.96 7.87
CA ASN A 250 -5.39 15.60 7.28
C ASN A 250 -6.46 14.53 6.98
N ALA A 251 -7.24 14.17 8.01
CA ALA A 251 -8.19 13.06 7.95
C ALA A 251 -9.23 13.17 6.82
N LEU A 252 -9.48 14.39 6.32
CA LEU A 252 -10.39 14.67 5.20
C LEU A 252 -9.80 14.28 3.84
N GLU A 253 -8.48 14.41 3.66
CA GLU A 253 -7.80 14.14 2.38
C GLU A 253 -7.66 12.63 2.12
N ASP A 254 -7.48 11.85 3.18
CA ASP A 254 -7.33 10.39 3.12
C ASP A 254 -8.69 9.64 3.19
N ALA A 255 -9.79 10.33 3.52
CA ALA A 255 -11.12 9.73 3.68
C ALA A 255 -11.64 8.94 2.46
N PRO A 256 -11.40 9.36 1.20
CA PRO A 256 -11.80 8.57 0.03
C PRO A 256 -11.07 7.23 -0.09
N GLU A 257 -9.79 7.16 0.29
CA GLU A 257 -8.98 5.93 0.21
C GLU A 257 -9.39 4.92 1.30
N LEU A 258 -9.85 5.41 2.46
CA LEU A 258 -10.42 4.57 3.52
C LEU A 258 -11.74 3.88 3.11
N LYS A 259 -12.43 4.37 2.07
CA LYS A 259 -13.67 3.76 1.56
C LYS A 259 -13.44 2.67 0.50
N LYS A 260 -12.27 2.62 -0.16
CA LYS A 260 -12.00 1.65 -1.23
C LYS A 260 -11.72 0.24 -0.68
N VAL A 261 -12.31 -0.79 -1.26
CA VAL A 261 -12.13 -2.18 -0.82
C VAL A 261 -10.75 -2.71 -1.26
N PHE A 262 -10.01 -3.37 -0.36
CA PHE A 262 -8.68 -3.91 -0.69
C PHE A 262 -8.77 -5.35 -1.24
N GLY A 263 -8.05 -5.63 -2.32
CA GLY A 263 -7.80 -6.99 -2.79
C GLY A 263 -9.06 -7.80 -3.11
N ALA A 264 -9.15 -9.02 -2.55
CA ALA A 264 -10.24 -9.97 -2.78
C ALA A 264 -11.33 -9.93 -1.69
N GLN A 265 -11.43 -8.83 -0.94
CA GLN A 265 -12.46 -8.67 0.08
C GLN A 265 -13.88 -8.80 -0.49
N ALA A 266 -14.78 -9.36 0.31
CA ALA A 266 -16.16 -9.56 -0.07
C ALA A 266 -16.88 -8.22 -0.30
N ARG A 267 -17.39 -8.02 -1.51
CA ARG A 267 -18.31 -6.93 -1.83
C ARG A 267 -19.72 -7.32 -1.36
N ILE A 268 -20.24 -6.64 -0.35
CA ILE A 268 -21.56 -6.91 0.25
C ILE A 268 -22.41 -5.65 0.15
N VAL A 269 -23.49 -5.71 -0.62
CA VAL A 269 -24.55 -4.70 -0.58
C VAL A 269 -25.66 -5.24 0.33
N LYS A 270 -26.13 -4.44 1.30
CA LYS A 270 -27.20 -4.84 2.23
C LYS A 270 -28.57 -4.24 1.87
N GLU A 271 -28.57 -3.15 1.12
CA GLU A 271 -29.80 -2.46 0.73
C GLU A 271 -30.48 -3.17 -0.44
N LYS A 272 -31.81 -3.34 -0.33
CA LYS A 272 -32.64 -3.90 -1.38
C LYS A 272 -33.25 -2.76 -2.19
N VAL A 273 -32.59 -2.36 -3.26
CA VAL A 273 -33.13 -1.46 -4.28
C VAL A 273 -33.62 -2.32 -5.44
N ASP A 274 -34.91 -2.32 -5.73
CA ASP A 274 -35.44 -2.99 -6.92
C ASP A 274 -35.49 -1.98 -8.07
N ASP A 275 -34.41 -1.94 -8.85
CA ASP A 275 -34.19 -1.05 -9.99
C ASP A 275 -34.44 -1.72 -11.35
N MET A 276 -34.97 -2.95 -11.36
CA MET A 276 -35.17 -3.72 -12.58
C MET A 276 -36.41 -3.27 -13.35
N THR A 277 -36.26 -3.03 -14.65
CA THR A 277 -37.41 -2.86 -15.56
C THR A 277 -38.23 -4.17 -15.65
N PRO A 278 -39.50 -4.14 -16.10
CA PRO A 278 -40.30 -5.35 -16.27
C PRO A 278 -39.65 -6.41 -17.18
N GLN A 279 -38.95 -5.98 -18.24
CA GLN A 279 -38.19 -6.88 -19.12
C GLN A 279 -37.02 -7.53 -18.39
N GLN A 280 -36.19 -6.73 -17.71
CA GLN A 280 -35.05 -7.22 -16.93
C GLN A 280 -35.49 -8.21 -15.84
N ARG A 281 -36.59 -7.90 -15.15
CA ARG A 281 -37.19 -8.75 -14.12
C ARG A 281 -37.66 -10.09 -14.69
N ALA A 282 -38.41 -10.07 -15.79
CA ALA A 282 -38.89 -11.29 -16.44
C ALA A 282 -37.73 -12.19 -16.92
N TRP A 283 -36.69 -11.57 -17.51
CA TRP A 283 -35.49 -12.31 -17.91
C TRP A 283 -34.75 -12.87 -16.69
N PHE A 284 -34.56 -12.06 -15.64
CA PHE A 284 -33.84 -12.45 -14.43
C PHE A 284 -34.52 -13.60 -13.70
N ASP A 285 -35.84 -13.54 -13.52
CA ASP A 285 -36.61 -14.60 -12.85
C ASP A 285 -36.53 -15.93 -13.63
N SER A 286 -36.58 -15.87 -14.97
CA SER A 286 -36.37 -17.04 -15.84
C SER A 286 -34.95 -17.60 -15.74
N PHE A 287 -33.93 -16.74 -15.75
CA PHE A 287 -32.54 -17.17 -15.57
C PHE A 287 -32.32 -17.77 -14.18
N LEU A 288 -32.86 -17.14 -13.14
CA LEU A 288 -32.79 -17.59 -11.76
C LEU A 288 -33.34 -19.02 -11.61
N GLN A 289 -34.52 -19.27 -12.17
CA GLN A 289 -35.13 -20.60 -12.15
C GLN A 289 -34.20 -21.63 -12.81
N ARG A 290 -33.84 -21.42 -14.08
CA ARG A 290 -33.03 -22.40 -14.84
C ARG A 290 -31.64 -22.62 -14.23
N TYR A 291 -31.01 -21.58 -13.69
CA TYR A 291 -29.69 -21.68 -13.06
C TYR A 291 -29.75 -22.49 -11.76
N THR A 292 -30.75 -22.22 -10.92
CA THR A 292 -30.93 -22.92 -9.64
C THR A 292 -31.42 -24.35 -9.82
N GLU A 293 -32.19 -24.65 -10.88
CA GLU A 293 -32.52 -26.02 -11.29
C GLU A 293 -31.28 -26.78 -11.75
N LYS A 294 -30.42 -26.14 -12.56
CA LYS A 294 -29.19 -26.77 -13.06
C LYS A 294 -28.18 -27.09 -11.95
N THR A 295 -28.12 -26.27 -10.90
CA THR A 295 -27.13 -26.37 -9.81
C THR A 295 -27.78 -26.59 -8.43
N ALA A 296 -28.90 -27.32 -8.41
CA ALA A 296 -29.77 -27.46 -7.25
C ALA A 296 -29.05 -28.07 -6.04
N LYS A 297 -28.23 -29.11 -6.24
CA LYS A 297 -27.46 -29.75 -5.16
C LYS A 297 -26.35 -28.83 -4.66
N SER A 298 -25.67 -28.08 -5.53
CA SER A 298 -24.66 -27.10 -5.12
C SER A 298 -25.26 -26.02 -4.19
N LYS A 299 -26.46 -25.53 -4.52
CA LYS A 299 -27.21 -24.60 -3.67
C LYS A 299 -27.62 -25.24 -2.33
N ALA A 300 -28.19 -26.45 -2.38
CA ALA A 300 -28.61 -27.18 -1.19
C ALA A 300 -27.43 -27.52 -0.26
N PHE A 301 -26.31 -27.97 -0.82
CA PHE A 301 -25.05 -28.21 -0.10
C PHE A 301 -24.59 -26.93 0.61
N THR A 302 -24.59 -25.81 -0.10
CA THR A 302 -24.21 -24.52 0.49
C THR A 302 -25.12 -24.15 1.65
N GLN A 303 -26.45 -24.29 1.51
CA GLN A 303 -27.40 -23.96 2.57
C GLN A 303 -27.25 -24.87 3.79
N ALA A 304 -27.04 -26.17 3.59
CA ALA A 304 -26.89 -27.14 4.67
C ALA A 304 -25.60 -26.93 5.48
N ASN A 305 -24.52 -26.48 4.83
CA ASN A 305 -23.20 -26.42 5.46
C ASN A 305 -22.78 -25.01 5.92
N ARG A 306 -23.37 -23.92 5.40
CA ARG A 306 -22.91 -22.55 5.69
C ARG A 306 -22.94 -22.16 7.18
N GLN A 307 -23.78 -22.82 7.99
CA GLN A 307 -23.82 -22.56 9.44
C GLN A 307 -22.54 -23.03 10.16
N VAL A 308 -21.90 -24.09 9.67
CA VAL A 308 -20.72 -24.70 10.31
C VAL A 308 -19.43 -24.48 9.51
N MET A 309 -19.54 -24.35 8.19
CA MET A 309 -18.43 -24.15 7.27
C MET A 309 -18.30 -22.66 6.94
N ALA A 310 -17.50 -21.94 7.74
CA ALA A 310 -17.17 -20.54 7.49
C ALA A 310 -16.17 -20.44 6.34
N ASP A 311 -16.61 -19.89 5.20
CA ASP A 311 -15.79 -19.69 4.02
C ASP A 311 -15.94 -18.23 3.53
N PRO A 312 -14.86 -17.44 3.44
CA PRO A 312 -14.95 -16.05 2.97
C PRO A 312 -15.38 -15.93 1.49
N ARG A 313 -15.33 -17.01 0.69
CA ARG A 313 -15.66 -16.97 -0.75
C ARG A 313 -17.15 -17.06 -1.06
N VAL A 314 -17.98 -17.48 -0.11
CA VAL A 314 -19.43 -17.68 -0.36
C VAL A 314 -20.25 -16.39 -0.27
N VAL A 315 -19.60 -15.28 0.05
CA VAL A 315 -20.22 -13.95 0.22
C VAL A 315 -19.71 -12.92 -0.80
N THR A 316 -18.67 -13.25 -1.58
CA THR A 316 -18.13 -12.35 -2.61
C THR A 316 -19.18 -12.04 -3.68
N GLY A 317 -19.51 -10.76 -3.84
CA GLY A 317 -20.51 -10.29 -4.82
C GLY A 317 -21.95 -10.41 -4.33
N PHE A 318 -22.17 -10.59 -3.02
CA PHE A 318 -23.52 -10.70 -2.46
C PHE A 318 -24.29 -9.38 -2.62
N LYS A 319 -25.46 -9.50 -3.26
CA LYS A 319 -26.52 -8.49 -3.31
C LYS A 319 -27.84 -9.16 -2.92
N PRO A 320 -28.77 -8.50 -2.20
CA PRO A 320 -30.05 -9.11 -1.81
C PRO A 320 -30.85 -9.65 -3.00
N GLN A 321 -30.75 -9.01 -4.16
CA GLN A 321 -31.39 -9.37 -5.43
C GLN A 321 -30.76 -10.65 -6.03
N LEU A 322 -29.47 -10.86 -5.83
CA LEU A 322 -28.71 -12.00 -6.34
C LEU A 322 -28.51 -13.11 -5.31
N LYS A 323 -29.12 -13.00 -4.13
CA LYS A 323 -28.90 -13.96 -3.03
C LYS A 323 -29.14 -15.40 -3.45
N GLU A 324 -30.15 -15.63 -4.28
CA GLU A 324 -30.55 -16.95 -4.76
C GLU A 324 -29.64 -17.52 -5.85
N LEU A 325 -28.63 -16.76 -6.29
CA LEU A 325 -27.54 -17.13 -7.21
C LEU A 325 -26.15 -17.04 -6.54
N THR A 326 -26.08 -16.59 -5.28
CA THR A 326 -24.82 -16.34 -4.57
C THR A 326 -24.36 -17.57 -3.79
N TYR A 327 -23.82 -18.54 -4.52
CA TYR A 327 -23.15 -19.74 -3.99
C TYR A 327 -22.11 -20.24 -4.99
N GLN A 328 -21.21 -21.12 -4.53
CA GLN A 328 -20.22 -21.76 -5.39
C GLN A 328 -20.80 -23.05 -5.98
N VAL A 329 -20.37 -23.38 -7.20
CA VAL A 329 -20.58 -24.72 -7.77
C VAL A 329 -19.71 -25.70 -6.97
N VAL A 330 -20.30 -26.80 -6.50
CA VAL A 330 -19.60 -27.79 -5.68
C VAL A 330 -19.08 -28.90 -6.57
N VAL A 331 -17.76 -29.03 -6.66
CA VAL A 331 -17.08 -29.96 -7.57
C VAL A 331 -17.03 -31.37 -6.97
N ASP A 332 -17.38 -32.38 -7.76
CA ASP A 332 -17.20 -33.81 -7.44
C ASP A 332 -15.81 -34.29 -7.88
N LYS A 333 -15.45 -34.03 -9.14
CA LYS A 333 -14.20 -34.50 -9.75
C LYS A 333 -13.67 -33.57 -10.83
N SER A 334 -12.39 -33.69 -11.14
CA SER A 334 -11.71 -32.92 -12.18
C SER A 334 -10.63 -33.72 -12.89
N ARG A 335 -10.41 -33.44 -14.18
CA ARG A 335 -9.30 -33.99 -14.99
C ARG A 335 -9.01 -33.09 -16.19
N GLY A 336 -7.74 -32.85 -16.49
CA GLY A 336 -7.34 -31.92 -17.55
C GLY A 336 -7.88 -30.51 -17.27
N CYS A 337 -8.58 -29.90 -18.22
CA CYS A 337 -9.24 -28.60 -18.02
C CYS A 337 -10.73 -28.74 -17.66
N ARG A 338 -11.19 -29.91 -17.21
CA ARG A 338 -12.62 -30.16 -16.97
C ARG A 338 -12.94 -30.40 -15.51
N LEU A 339 -14.10 -29.88 -15.11
CA LEU A 339 -14.73 -30.09 -13.81
C LEU A 339 -16.08 -30.77 -14.02
N THR A 340 -16.44 -31.69 -13.13
CA THR A 340 -17.82 -32.18 -12.98
C THR A 340 -18.30 -31.79 -11.59
N ASP A 341 -19.45 -31.11 -11.51
CA ASP A 341 -20.05 -30.77 -10.23
C ASP A 341 -20.90 -31.93 -9.66
N ILE A 342 -21.35 -31.79 -8.42
CA ILE A 342 -22.20 -32.80 -7.74
C ILE A 342 -23.59 -32.95 -8.37
N ASP A 343 -24.00 -31.99 -9.21
CA ASP A 343 -25.22 -32.02 -10.02
C ASP A 343 -25.03 -32.83 -11.32
N GLY A 344 -23.78 -33.14 -11.69
CA GLY A 344 -23.42 -33.85 -12.92
C GLY A 344 -23.16 -32.94 -14.11
N ASN A 345 -23.10 -31.63 -13.91
CA ASN A 345 -22.77 -30.66 -14.95
C ASN A 345 -21.26 -30.69 -15.23
N GLU A 346 -20.89 -30.67 -16.51
CA GLU A 346 -19.52 -30.51 -16.94
C GLU A 346 -19.19 -29.06 -17.28
N TYR A 347 -17.96 -28.66 -16.93
CA TYR A 347 -17.42 -27.34 -17.22
C TYR A 347 -16.03 -27.44 -17.83
N VAL A 348 -15.74 -26.61 -18.84
CA VAL A 348 -14.36 -26.22 -19.17
C VAL A 348 -13.94 -25.15 -18.17
N ASP A 349 -12.86 -25.38 -17.43
CA ASP A 349 -12.40 -24.49 -16.37
C ASP A 349 -11.31 -23.54 -16.85
N ILE A 350 -11.59 -22.24 -16.75
CA ILE A 350 -10.62 -21.17 -17.03
C ILE A 350 -10.20 -20.44 -15.75
N LEU A 351 -10.64 -20.86 -14.57
CA LEU A 351 -10.09 -20.39 -13.29
C LEU A 351 -8.82 -21.17 -12.93
N SER A 352 -8.76 -22.47 -13.26
CA SER A 352 -7.59 -23.34 -13.20
C SER A 352 -6.85 -23.29 -11.86
N GLY A 353 -7.59 -23.38 -10.76
CA GLY A 353 -7.05 -23.28 -9.41
C GLY A 353 -6.38 -21.94 -9.11
N PHE A 354 -6.95 -20.83 -9.62
CA PHE A 354 -6.39 -19.47 -9.52
C PHE A 354 -4.97 -19.36 -10.13
N GLY A 355 -4.72 -20.15 -11.17
CA GLY A 355 -3.44 -20.19 -11.88
C GLY A 355 -2.43 -21.22 -11.36
N SER A 356 -2.78 -22.01 -10.34
CA SER A 356 -1.91 -23.10 -9.84
C SER A 356 -1.86 -24.30 -10.80
N SER A 357 -2.98 -24.62 -11.46
CA SER A 357 -3.12 -25.85 -12.26
C SER A 357 -2.65 -25.63 -13.70
N MET A 358 -1.41 -25.15 -13.92
CA MET A 358 -0.87 -24.87 -15.26
C MET A 358 -0.94 -26.09 -16.20
N PHE A 359 -0.79 -27.30 -15.66
CA PHE A 359 -0.81 -28.54 -16.43
C PHE A 359 -2.21 -29.19 -16.52
N GLY A 360 -3.24 -28.49 -16.05
CA GLY A 360 -4.56 -29.07 -15.80
C GLY A 360 -4.62 -29.89 -14.51
N TYR A 361 -5.79 -30.46 -14.25
CA TYR A 361 -6.08 -31.32 -13.11
C TYR A 361 -5.60 -32.76 -13.33
N MET A 362 -4.92 -33.33 -12.33
CA MET A 362 -4.43 -34.72 -12.33
C MET A 362 -3.63 -35.13 -13.59
N PRO A 363 -2.63 -34.35 -14.04
CA PRO A 363 -1.78 -34.76 -15.15
C PRO A 363 -1.00 -36.03 -14.76
N ASP A 364 -0.87 -36.96 -15.70
CA ASP A 364 -0.38 -38.32 -15.44
C ASP A 364 1.02 -38.30 -14.79
N PHE A 365 1.94 -37.49 -15.32
CA PHE A 365 3.33 -37.40 -14.82
C PHE A 365 3.44 -36.90 -13.37
N ILE A 366 2.51 -36.05 -12.91
CA ILE A 366 2.49 -35.59 -11.51
C ILE A 366 1.82 -36.65 -10.63
N ARG A 367 0.70 -37.22 -11.09
CA ARG A 367 -0.03 -38.26 -10.37
C ARG A 367 0.88 -39.46 -10.09
N GLU A 368 1.63 -39.91 -11.10
CA GLU A 368 2.58 -41.02 -10.99
C GLU A 368 3.73 -40.70 -10.01
N ALA A 369 4.29 -39.48 -10.06
CA ALA A 369 5.31 -39.05 -9.11
C ALA A 369 4.80 -39.06 -7.66
N CYS A 370 3.57 -38.60 -7.44
CA CYS A 370 2.92 -38.64 -6.14
C CYS A 370 2.67 -40.07 -5.64
N HIS A 371 2.15 -40.97 -6.48
CA HIS A 371 1.96 -42.38 -6.11
C HIS A 371 3.28 -43.04 -5.74
N LYS A 372 4.32 -42.85 -6.56
CA LYS A 372 5.64 -43.40 -6.28
C LYS A 372 6.20 -42.94 -4.94
N GLN A 373 5.98 -41.67 -4.57
CA GLN A 373 6.41 -41.17 -3.26
C GLN A 373 5.58 -41.78 -2.12
N LEU A 374 4.26 -41.91 -2.29
CA LEU A 374 3.37 -42.54 -1.30
C LEU A 374 3.73 -44.00 -1.04
N ASP A 375 4.11 -44.75 -2.07
CA ASP A 375 4.54 -46.14 -1.97
C ASP A 375 5.89 -46.30 -1.24
N GLN A 376 6.66 -45.20 -1.11
CA GLN A 376 7.92 -45.16 -0.37
C GLN A 376 7.70 -44.72 1.08
N SER A 377 7.48 -43.42 1.30
CA SER A 377 7.22 -42.83 2.62
C SER A 377 6.79 -41.37 2.52
N VAL A 378 6.17 -40.85 3.59
CA VAL A 378 5.84 -39.43 3.74
C VAL A 378 6.29 -38.97 5.12
N ASP A 379 7.59 -38.76 5.25
CA ASP A 379 8.21 -38.40 6.52
C ASP A 379 8.16 -36.88 6.74
N ILE A 380 7.58 -36.46 7.87
CA ILE A 380 7.56 -35.07 8.34
C ILE A 380 8.44 -34.97 9.58
N GLY A 381 9.37 -34.02 9.58
CA GLY A 381 10.37 -33.86 10.64
C GLY A 381 11.81 -33.99 10.11
N PRO A 382 12.24 -35.18 9.65
CA PRO A 382 13.55 -35.34 9.03
C PRO A 382 13.62 -34.67 7.65
N MET A 383 14.84 -34.43 7.16
CA MET A 383 15.06 -33.88 5.82
C MET A 383 14.94 -34.98 4.76
N HIS A 384 14.10 -34.76 3.75
CA HIS A 384 13.94 -35.68 2.62
C HIS A 384 14.80 -35.24 1.40
N PRO A 385 15.47 -36.16 0.67
CA PRO A 385 16.36 -35.83 -0.45
C PRO A 385 15.74 -35.00 -1.57
N LEU A 386 14.43 -35.18 -1.83
CA LEU A 386 13.71 -34.41 -2.86
C LEU A 386 13.78 -32.89 -2.66
N ALA A 387 14.00 -32.41 -1.44
CA ALA A 387 14.18 -30.98 -1.19
C ALA A 387 15.39 -30.43 -1.95
N ALA A 388 16.50 -31.17 -1.99
CA ALA A 388 17.70 -30.78 -2.72
C ALA A 388 17.45 -30.78 -4.24
N ASP A 389 16.82 -31.84 -4.76
CA ASP A 389 16.48 -31.95 -6.18
C ASP A 389 15.61 -30.77 -6.66
N VAL A 390 14.58 -30.43 -5.87
CA VAL A 390 13.69 -29.31 -6.17
C VAL A 390 14.45 -27.98 -6.10
N SER A 391 15.24 -27.75 -5.05
CA SER A 391 16.04 -26.52 -4.95
C SER A 391 17.02 -26.34 -6.11
N HIS A 392 17.67 -27.42 -6.57
CA HIS A 392 18.55 -27.37 -7.73
C HIS A 392 17.80 -26.99 -9.01
N LEU A 393 16.65 -27.63 -9.26
CA LEU A 393 15.82 -27.32 -10.44
C LEU A 393 15.28 -25.89 -10.42
N LEU A 394 14.89 -25.39 -9.23
CA LEU A 394 14.44 -24.02 -9.05
C LEU A 394 15.56 -23.03 -9.39
N CYS A 395 16.76 -23.20 -8.81
CA CYS A 395 17.92 -22.37 -9.14
C CYS A 395 18.29 -22.42 -10.62
N GLU A 396 18.32 -23.61 -11.22
CA GLU A 396 18.68 -23.81 -12.62
C GLU A 396 17.70 -23.10 -13.57
N LEU A 397 16.39 -23.24 -13.35
CA LEU A 397 15.38 -22.69 -14.25
C LEU A 397 15.21 -21.16 -14.12
N THR A 398 15.51 -20.60 -12.95
CA THR A 398 15.40 -19.15 -12.72
C THR A 398 16.73 -18.41 -12.82
N GLY A 399 17.86 -19.11 -12.89
CA GLY A 399 19.20 -18.52 -12.78
C GLY A 399 19.52 -17.99 -11.37
N GLY A 400 18.76 -18.42 -10.35
CA GLY A 400 18.99 -18.01 -8.97
C GLY A 400 20.13 -18.79 -8.33
N GLU A 401 20.81 -18.20 -7.35
CA GLU A 401 21.97 -18.83 -6.71
C GLU A 401 21.56 -19.79 -5.60
N ARG A 402 20.54 -19.42 -4.80
CA ARG A 402 20.02 -20.23 -3.69
C ARG A 402 18.49 -20.22 -3.70
N ALA A 403 17.89 -21.33 -3.27
CA ALA A 403 16.45 -21.50 -3.16
C ALA A 403 16.05 -22.03 -1.78
N ALA A 404 14.97 -21.49 -1.24
CA ALA A 404 14.28 -21.99 -0.05
C ALA A 404 12.80 -22.20 -0.36
N VAL A 405 12.22 -23.32 0.09
CA VAL A 405 10.80 -23.62 -0.10
C VAL A 405 10.01 -23.39 1.19
N CYS A 406 8.72 -23.11 1.04
CA CYS A 406 7.74 -22.92 2.11
C CYS A 406 6.36 -23.44 1.66
N ASN A 407 5.29 -23.25 2.45
CA ASN A 407 3.99 -23.86 2.17
C ASN A 407 3.13 -23.02 1.21
N THR A 408 3.29 -21.70 1.20
CA THR A 408 2.43 -20.81 0.41
C THR A 408 3.20 -19.62 -0.16
N GLY A 409 2.65 -18.99 -1.20
CA GLY A 409 3.19 -17.72 -1.70
C GLY A 409 3.16 -16.59 -0.66
N SER A 410 2.22 -16.61 0.31
CA SER A 410 2.21 -15.64 1.42
C SER A 410 3.41 -15.84 2.34
N GLU A 411 3.76 -17.08 2.67
CA GLU A 411 4.98 -17.39 3.43
C GLU A 411 6.24 -17.00 2.66
N ALA A 412 6.26 -17.17 1.33
CA ALA A 412 7.40 -16.76 0.50
C ALA A 412 7.62 -15.24 0.54
N VAL A 413 6.55 -14.45 0.41
CA VAL A 413 6.61 -12.97 0.57
C VAL A 413 7.04 -12.58 1.98
N LEU A 414 6.51 -13.23 3.01
CA LEU A 414 6.91 -12.99 4.39
C LEU A 414 8.41 -13.22 4.58
N GLY A 415 8.91 -14.36 4.10
CA GLY A 415 10.32 -14.71 4.17
C GLY A 415 11.21 -13.73 3.41
N ALA A 416 10.82 -13.33 2.19
CA ALA A 416 11.56 -12.35 1.40
C ALA A 416 11.67 -10.98 2.08
N MET A 417 10.57 -10.44 2.62
CA MET A 417 10.60 -9.18 3.37
C MET A 417 11.49 -9.31 4.61
N ARG A 418 11.40 -10.44 5.33
CA ARG A 418 12.18 -10.68 6.54
C ARG A 418 13.68 -10.81 6.24
N MET A 419 14.07 -11.50 5.16
CA MET A 419 15.47 -11.56 4.71
C MET A 419 15.98 -10.16 4.37
N ALA A 420 15.23 -9.38 3.59
CA ALA A 420 15.64 -8.03 3.22
C ALA A 420 15.88 -7.13 4.44
N ARG A 421 15.00 -7.17 5.45
CA ARG A 421 15.17 -6.42 6.71
C ARG A 421 16.37 -6.92 7.52
N THR A 422 16.59 -8.23 7.55
CA THR A 422 17.72 -8.84 8.28
C THR A 422 19.05 -8.41 7.68
N VAL A 423 19.16 -8.42 6.35
CA VAL A 423 20.40 -8.05 5.64
C VAL A 423 20.66 -6.55 5.68
N THR A 424 19.63 -5.72 5.47
CA THR A 424 19.81 -4.26 5.42
C THR A 424 19.83 -3.58 6.79
N GLY A 425 19.26 -4.22 7.83
CA GLY A 425 18.99 -3.58 9.12
C GLY A 425 17.92 -2.48 9.06
N ARG A 426 17.19 -2.37 7.94
CA ARG A 426 16.17 -1.33 7.69
C ARG A 426 14.77 -1.91 7.87
N SER A 427 13.80 -1.06 8.20
CA SER A 427 12.41 -1.51 8.43
C SER A 427 11.49 -1.30 7.24
N LEU A 428 11.72 -0.23 6.46
CA LEU A 428 10.80 0.22 5.42
C LEU A 428 10.74 -0.75 4.23
N ILE A 429 9.54 -1.10 3.79
CA ILE A 429 9.28 -1.79 2.52
C ILE A 429 8.44 -0.88 1.65
N ILE A 430 8.89 -0.63 0.42
CA ILE A 430 8.11 0.11 -0.58
C ILE A 430 7.38 -0.91 -1.44
N ALA A 431 6.08 -0.72 -1.65
CA ALA A 431 5.25 -1.56 -2.52
C ALA A 431 4.27 -0.70 -3.33
N PHE A 432 3.46 -1.33 -4.17
CA PHE A 432 2.61 -0.62 -5.12
C PHE A 432 1.12 -0.89 -4.96
N ALA A 433 0.32 0.16 -5.09
CA ALA A 433 -1.13 0.09 -5.07
C ALA A 433 -1.65 -0.83 -6.19
N GLY A 434 -2.65 -1.66 -5.85
CA GLY A 434 -3.24 -2.64 -6.78
C GLY A 434 -2.52 -3.99 -6.85
N SER A 435 -1.32 -4.12 -6.26
CA SER A 435 -0.62 -5.39 -6.16
C SER A 435 -1.24 -6.30 -5.10
N TYR A 436 -1.01 -7.62 -5.22
CA TYR A 436 -1.41 -8.59 -4.22
C TYR A 436 -0.26 -9.53 -3.85
N HIS A 437 0.18 -9.47 -2.59
CA HIS A 437 1.35 -10.18 -2.08
C HIS A 437 1.02 -11.24 -1.02
N GLY A 438 -0.21 -11.77 -1.04
CA GLY A 438 -0.68 -12.77 -0.08
C GLY A 438 -1.53 -12.18 1.05
N ILE A 439 -1.53 -12.84 2.20
CA ILE A 439 -2.44 -12.55 3.33
C ILE A 439 -1.74 -12.21 4.64
N ASN A 440 -0.44 -11.88 4.61
CA ASN A 440 0.22 -11.36 5.79
C ASN A 440 -0.28 -9.94 6.08
N ASP A 441 -0.45 -9.58 7.35
CA ASP A 441 -1.02 -8.29 7.76
C ASP A 441 -0.35 -7.09 7.09
N GLU A 442 0.99 -7.09 7.01
CA GLU A 442 1.80 -6.02 6.41
C GLU A 442 1.48 -5.74 4.94
N VAL A 443 1.00 -6.74 4.20
CA VAL A 443 0.71 -6.62 2.75
C VAL A 443 -0.78 -6.51 2.44
N ILE A 444 -1.65 -6.54 3.45
CA ILE A 444 -3.07 -6.21 3.34
C ILE A 444 -3.26 -4.75 3.76
N ILE A 445 -2.98 -3.85 2.84
CA ILE A 445 -2.64 -2.46 3.15
C ILE A 445 -3.14 -1.48 2.09
N ARG A 446 -3.48 -0.26 2.51
CA ARG A 446 -3.85 0.85 1.62
C ARG A 446 -2.87 2.00 1.80
N GLY A 447 -2.41 2.55 0.68
CA GLY A 447 -1.71 3.83 0.67
C GLY A 447 -2.69 4.99 0.64
N SER A 448 -2.21 6.15 1.03
CA SER A 448 -2.89 7.43 0.83
C SER A 448 -2.04 8.40 0.03
N LYS A 449 -2.66 9.49 -0.44
CA LYS A 449 -1.95 10.59 -1.11
C LYS A 449 -0.93 11.27 -0.20
N SER A 450 -1.22 11.31 1.10
CA SER A 450 -0.30 11.77 2.14
C SER A 450 0.86 10.79 2.44
N LYS A 451 0.99 9.70 1.64
CA LYS A 451 2.05 8.68 1.74
C LYS A 451 2.01 7.93 3.08
N LYS A 452 0.85 7.91 3.74
CA LYS A 452 0.59 7.10 4.94
C LYS A 452 0.01 5.75 4.53
N SER A 453 0.22 4.79 5.41
CA SER A 453 -0.19 3.40 5.23
C SER A 453 -1.26 3.06 6.25
N TYR A 454 -2.37 2.49 5.76
CA TYR A 454 -3.53 2.14 6.56
C TYR A 454 -3.87 0.66 6.41
N PRO A 455 -4.40 0.01 7.46
CA PRO A 455 -4.89 -1.37 7.37
C PRO A 455 -5.87 -1.55 6.21
N GLY A 456 -5.63 -2.57 5.38
CA GLY A 456 -6.50 -2.88 4.24
C GLY A 456 -7.81 -3.57 4.63
N ALA A 457 -7.86 -4.13 5.84
CA ALA A 457 -8.99 -4.91 6.36
C ALA A 457 -9.20 -4.70 7.88
N PRO A 458 -10.44 -4.83 8.38
CA PRO A 458 -10.69 -4.99 9.81
C PRO A 458 -9.91 -6.18 10.39
N GLY A 459 -9.43 -6.04 11.62
CA GLY A 459 -8.63 -7.05 12.33
C GLY A 459 -7.11 -6.88 12.17
N ILE A 460 -6.67 -5.99 11.27
CA ILE A 460 -5.24 -5.63 11.12
C ILE A 460 -4.96 -4.35 11.91
N MET A 461 -3.95 -4.41 12.77
CA MET A 461 -3.53 -3.27 13.60
C MET A 461 -2.78 -2.23 12.76
N PRO A 462 -2.99 -0.92 12.98
CA PRO A 462 -2.24 0.14 12.29
C PRO A 462 -0.71 -0.01 12.40
N GLU A 463 -0.21 -0.49 13.54
CA GLU A 463 1.20 -0.72 13.81
C GLU A 463 1.80 -1.83 12.93
N ALA A 464 0.97 -2.74 12.41
CA ALA A 464 1.42 -3.78 11.50
C ALA A 464 1.81 -3.20 10.13
N VAL A 465 1.20 -2.10 9.70
CA VAL A 465 1.41 -1.53 8.36
C VAL A 465 2.31 -0.29 8.33
N GLN A 466 2.74 0.21 9.49
CA GLN A 466 3.50 1.47 9.61
C GLN A 466 4.85 1.48 8.87
N ASN A 467 5.45 0.30 8.66
CA ASN A 467 6.74 0.14 7.99
C ASN A 467 6.61 -0.11 6.48
N MET A 468 5.45 0.15 5.92
CA MET A 468 5.17 -0.02 4.50
C MET A 468 4.91 1.34 3.87
N LEU A 469 5.40 1.56 2.66
CA LEU A 469 5.08 2.72 1.83
C LEU A 469 4.44 2.24 0.53
N ILE A 470 3.17 2.61 0.31
CA ILE A 470 2.42 2.20 -0.87
C ILE A 470 2.37 3.34 -1.88
N LEU A 471 2.91 3.09 -3.07
CA LEU A 471 3.02 4.07 -4.16
C LEU A 471 2.17 3.67 -5.37
N ASP A 472 1.89 4.62 -6.26
CA ASP A 472 1.20 4.31 -7.51
C ASP A 472 2.12 3.57 -8.49
N TYR A 473 1.65 2.46 -9.05
CA TYR A 473 2.48 1.61 -9.88
C TYR A 473 2.79 2.25 -11.24
N GLY A 474 4.07 2.33 -11.59
CA GLY A 474 4.52 2.73 -12.93
C GLY A 474 4.41 4.22 -13.24
N THR A 475 4.38 5.11 -12.23
CA THR A 475 4.32 6.57 -12.42
C THR A 475 5.68 7.23 -12.22
N PRO A 476 5.96 8.37 -12.89
CA PRO A 476 7.18 9.15 -12.65
C PRO A 476 7.31 9.64 -11.21
N GLU A 477 6.21 10.06 -10.59
CA GLU A 477 6.18 10.51 -9.19
C GLU A 477 6.67 9.41 -8.23
N SER A 478 6.20 8.18 -8.41
CA SER A 478 6.66 7.05 -7.63
C SER A 478 8.16 6.79 -7.82
N LEU A 479 8.72 6.98 -9.02
CA LEU A 479 10.17 6.87 -9.23
C LEU A 479 10.95 7.92 -8.45
N GLU A 480 10.49 9.18 -8.43
CA GLU A 480 11.15 10.23 -7.66
C GLU A 480 11.12 9.93 -6.16
N ILE A 481 9.97 9.49 -5.63
CA ILE A 481 9.86 9.09 -4.22
C ILE A 481 10.79 7.90 -3.91
N ILE A 482 10.88 6.92 -4.81
CA ILE A 482 11.82 5.79 -4.63
C ILE A 482 13.26 6.30 -4.65
N LYS A 483 13.64 7.21 -5.57
CA LYS A 483 14.98 7.80 -5.58
C LYS A 483 15.31 8.52 -4.27
N GLU A 484 14.36 9.28 -3.73
CA GLU A 484 14.54 10.02 -2.48
C GLU A 484 14.68 9.10 -1.27
N ARG A 485 13.85 8.04 -1.18
CA ARG A 485 13.70 7.25 0.06
C ARG A 485 14.28 5.84 0.02
N CYS A 486 14.78 5.36 -1.11
CA CYS A 486 15.28 3.97 -1.22
C CYS A 486 16.45 3.69 -0.26
N HIS A 487 17.20 4.70 0.15
CA HIS A 487 18.25 4.57 1.17
C HIS A 487 17.72 4.17 2.56
N GLU A 488 16.44 4.44 2.86
CA GLU A 488 15.75 4.00 4.07
C GLU A 488 15.13 2.61 3.92
N ALA A 489 14.95 2.14 2.67
CA ALA A 489 14.22 0.92 2.37
C ALA A 489 15.08 -0.34 2.54
N ALA A 490 14.49 -1.34 3.19
CA ALA A 490 14.99 -2.72 3.15
C ALA A 490 14.74 -3.35 1.77
N ALA A 491 13.55 -3.10 1.20
CA ALA A 491 13.20 -3.61 -0.12
C ALA A 491 12.18 -2.73 -0.85
N VAL A 492 12.17 -2.90 -2.18
CA VAL A 492 11.04 -2.55 -3.03
C VAL A 492 10.38 -3.87 -3.49
N LEU A 493 9.15 -4.12 -3.03
CA LEU A 493 8.34 -5.30 -3.33
C LEU A 493 7.40 -5.02 -4.50
N VAL A 494 7.51 -5.84 -5.55
CA VAL A 494 6.85 -5.58 -6.83
C VAL A 494 6.12 -6.83 -7.32
N GLU A 495 4.86 -6.68 -7.73
CA GLU A 495 4.20 -7.66 -8.60
C GLU A 495 4.49 -7.22 -10.05
N PRO A 496 5.41 -7.87 -10.79
CA PRO A 496 5.96 -7.29 -12.04
C PRO A 496 4.87 -7.00 -13.07
N VAL A 497 3.87 -7.88 -13.17
CA VAL A 497 2.61 -7.62 -13.86
C VAL A 497 1.48 -7.92 -12.90
N GLN A 498 0.81 -6.86 -12.45
CA GLN A 498 -0.31 -6.98 -11.52
C GLN A 498 -1.41 -7.86 -12.11
N SER A 499 -1.82 -8.92 -11.40
CA SER A 499 -2.84 -9.87 -11.85
C SER A 499 -4.18 -9.21 -12.15
N ARG A 500 -4.41 -8.00 -11.62
CA ARG A 500 -5.61 -7.19 -11.81
C ARG A 500 -5.49 -6.19 -12.97
N ARG A 501 -4.28 -5.94 -13.49
CA ARG A 501 -3.96 -4.98 -14.56
C ARG A 501 -2.95 -5.59 -15.55
N MET A 502 -3.29 -6.73 -16.15
CA MET A 502 -2.41 -7.47 -17.08
C MET A 502 -2.09 -6.71 -18.37
N GLU A 503 -2.93 -5.74 -18.72
CA GLU A 503 -2.70 -4.76 -19.78
C GLU A 503 -1.52 -3.81 -19.47
N PHE A 504 -1.17 -3.64 -18.20
CA PHE A 504 -0.22 -2.64 -17.75
C PHE A 504 1.14 -3.26 -17.38
N ARG A 505 2.19 -2.94 -18.16
CA ARG A 505 3.51 -3.57 -18.07
C ARG A 505 4.63 -2.52 -18.11
N PRO A 506 4.89 -1.82 -16.99
CA PRO A 506 5.79 -0.67 -16.98
C PRO A 506 7.27 -1.11 -16.91
N VAL A 507 7.78 -1.77 -17.96
CA VAL A 507 9.13 -2.38 -17.95
C VAL A 507 10.24 -1.35 -17.73
N ASP A 508 10.16 -0.17 -18.34
CA ASP A 508 11.18 0.87 -18.16
C ASP A 508 11.18 1.45 -16.74
N PHE A 509 10.00 1.57 -16.12
CA PHE A 509 9.89 1.89 -14.69
C PHE A 509 10.57 0.81 -13.83
N LEU A 510 10.34 -0.47 -14.11
CA LEU A 510 10.97 -1.57 -13.36
C LEU A 510 12.49 -1.60 -13.51
N ARG A 511 13.02 -1.29 -14.70
CA ARG A 511 14.47 -1.13 -14.91
C ARG A 511 15.05 -0.01 -14.06
N GLU A 512 14.34 1.11 -13.97
CA GLU A 512 14.78 2.23 -13.14
C GLU A 512 14.69 1.89 -11.64
N VAL A 513 13.62 1.23 -11.19
CA VAL A 513 13.54 0.71 -9.81
C VAL A 513 14.69 -0.25 -9.50
N ARG A 514 15.05 -1.16 -10.43
CA ARG A 514 16.21 -2.05 -10.28
C ARG A 514 17.52 -1.28 -10.15
N ARG A 515 17.70 -0.22 -10.94
CA ARG A 515 18.89 0.65 -10.88
C ARG A 515 18.98 1.32 -9.51
N ILE A 516 17.87 1.91 -9.04
CA ILE A 516 17.82 2.65 -7.77
C ILE A 516 18.05 1.73 -6.56
N THR A 517 17.38 0.57 -6.52
CA THR A 517 17.53 -0.44 -5.45
C THR A 517 18.97 -0.92 -5.34
N LYS A 518 19.59 -1.27 -6.49
CA LYS A 518 21.02 -1.64 -6.54
C LYS A 518 21.93 -0.54 -6.03
N GLN A 519 21.67 0.72 -6.40
CA GLN A 519 22.48 1.87 -5.98
C GLN A 519 22.44 2.10 -4.45
N HIS A 520 21.31 1.83 -3.80
CA HIS A 520 21.11 2.13 -2.37
C HIS A 520 21.20 0.91 -1.44
N GLY A 521 21.52 -0.26 -1.98
CA GLY A 521 21.60 -1.50 -1.21
C GLY A 521 20.26 -1.94 -0.61
N ALA A 522 19.15 -1.66 -1.31
CA ALA A 522 17.84 -2.20 -0.97
C ALA A 522 17.54 -3.41 -1.88
N ALA A 523 16.86 -4.43 -1.37
CA ALA A 523 16.48 -5.57 -2.19
C ALA A 523 15.39 -5.18 -3.19
N LEU A 524 15.56 -5.52 -4.47
CA LEU A 524 14.42 -5.65 -5.37
C LEU A 524 13.78 -7.03 -5.18
N ILE A 525 12.53 -7.07 -4.72
CA ILE A 525 11.76 -8.30 -4.58
C ILE A 525 10.71 -8.37 -5.70
N PHE A 526 10.79 -9.40 -6.53
CA PHE A 526 9.74 -9.71 -7.50
C PHE A 526 8.82 -10.79 -6.97
N ASP A 527 7.55 -10.44 -6.78
CA ASP A 527 6.49 -11.40 -6.52
C ASP A 527 6.04 -12.04 -7.84
N GLU A 528 6.61 -13.22 -8.09
CA GLU A 528 6.41 -14.04 -9.27
C GLU A 528 5.47 -15.22 -8.95
N VAL A 529 4.65 -15.15 -7.90
CA VAL A 529 3.72 -16.23 -7.53
C VAL A 529 2.69 -16.51 -8.64
N ILE A 530 2.36 -15.52 -9.48
CA ILE A 530 1.51 -15.69 -10.69
C ILE A 530 2.35 -15.80 -11.96
N THR A 531 3.33 -14.92 -12.15
CA THR A 531 4.05 -14.77 -13.43
C THR A 531 5.17 -15.80 -13.60
N GLY A 532 5.78 -16.25 -12.51
CA GLY A 532 6.87 -17.21 -12.48
C GLY A 532 6.47 -18.56 -13.06
N PHE A 533 7.33 -19.13 -13.90
CA PHE A 533 7.15 -20.41 -14.62
C PHE A 533 5.95 -20.48 -15.57
N ARG A 534 5.00 -19.53 -15.49
CA ARG A 534 3.76 -19.52 -16.26
C ARG A 534 3.93 -18.87 -17.63
N MET A 535 4.54 -17.68 -17.67
CA MET A 535 4.67 -16.90 -18.92
C MET A 535 5.96 -17.24 -19.66
N HIS A 536 6.96 -17.65 -18.90
CA HIS A 536 8.30 -18.00 -19.33
C HIS A 536 8.94 -18.88 -18.24
N PRO A 537 9.88 -19.80 -18.56
CA PRO A 537 10.55 -20.62 -17.56
C PRO A 537 11.18 -19.80 -16.41
N ASN A 538 11.81 -18.68 -16.75
CA ASN A 538 12.36 -17.71 -15.79
C ASN A 538 11.40 -16.53 -15.48
N GLY A 539 10.08 -16.74 -15.59
CA GLY A 539 9.08 -15.73 -15.21
C GLY A 539 9.18 -14.37 -15.92
N ALA A 540 8.66 -13.33 -15.27
CA ALA A 540 8.76 -11.95 -15.73
C ALA A 540 10.21 -11.44 -15.72
N GLN A 541 11.07 -11.92 -14.82
CA GLN A 541 12.51 -11.62 -14.82
C GLN A 541 13.15 -11.92 -16.17
N GLY A 542 12.94 -13.14 -16.69
CA GLY A 542 13.45 -13.55 -18.00
C GLY A 542 12.83 -12.78 -19.16
N LEU A 543 11.52 -12.52 -19.12
CA LEU A 543 10.83 -11.76 -20.18
C LEU A 543 11.24 -10.29 -20.23
N PHE A 544 11.50 -9.67 -19.08
CA PHE A 544 11.83 -8.24 -19.00
C PHE A 544 13.34 -7.97 -19.05
N GLY A 545 14.16 -9.00 -18.86
CA GLY A 545 15.61 -8.88 -18.71
C GLY A 545 15.98 -8.10 -17.44
N ILE A 546 15.26 -8.35 -16.34
CA ILE A 546 15.46 -7.68 -15.05
C ILE A 546 15.66 -8.75 -13.99
N GLU A 547 16.85 -8.80 -13.40
CA GLU A 547 17.17 -9.71 -12.30
C GLU A 547 16.84 -9.06 -10.97
N ALA A 548 15.81 -9.56 -10.29
CA ALA A 548 15.52 -9.22 -8.91
C ALA A 548 16.59 -9.78 -7.97
N ASP A 549 16.67 -9.24 -6.77
CA ASP A 549 17.54 -9.78 -5.72
C ASP A 549 16.93 -11.03 -5.09
N ILE A 550 15.60 -11.02 -4.93
CA ILE A 550 14.80 -12.13 -4.42
C ILE A 550 13.53 -12.25 -5.28
N GLY A 551 13.25 -13.43 -5.82
CA GLY A 551 11.98 -13.78 -6.40
C GLY A 551 11.15 -14.63 -5.44
N THR A 552 9.85 -14.35 -5.32
CA THR A 552 8.90 -15.21 -4.60
C THR A 552 8.01 -15.96 -5.56
N TYR A 553 7.83 -17.26 -5.31
CA TYR A 553 7.16 -18.18 -6.22
C TYR A 553 6.15 -19.03 -5.45
N GLY A 554 5.22 -19.63 -6.19
CA GLY A 554 4.21 -20.55 -5.67
C GLY A 554 3.38 -21.08 -6.83
N LYS A 555 2.14 -21.50 -6.56
CA LYS A 555 1.19 -21.92 -7.60
C LYS A 555 1.78 -22.98 -8.55
N VAL A 556 2.21 -22.57 -9.75
CA VAL A 556 2.68 -23.45 -10.84
C VAL A 556 3.75 -24.44 -10.37
N ILE A 557 4.73 -23.97 -9.58
CA ILE A 557 5.85 -24.81 -9.12
C ILE A 557 5.42 -25.97 -8.24
N GLY A 558 4.20 -25.95 -7.68
CA GLY A 558 3.69 -27.01 -6.81
C GLY A 558 3.10 -28.19 -7.57
N GLY A 559 2.90 -28.08 -8.88
CA GLY A 559 2.24 -29.14 -9.63
C GLY A 559 0.81 -29.45 -9.13
N GLY A 560 0.13 -28.46 -8.53
CA GLY A 560 -1.17 -28.63 -7.87
C GLY A 560 -1.11 -28.84 -6.35
N MET A 561 0.09 -29.02 -5.76
CA MET A 561 0.27 -29.13 -4.31
C MET A 561 0.58 -27.75 -3.67
N PRO A 562 0.26 -27.55 -2.38
CA PRO A 562 0.62 -26.32 -1.65
C PRO A 562 2.14 -26.15 -1.57
N ILE A 563 2.64 -25.03 -2.10
CA ILE A 563 4.05 -24.65 -2.04
C ILE A 563 4.19 -23.12 -2.18
N GLY A 564 5.26 -22.60 -1.59
CA GLY A 564 5.89 -21.35 -2.00
C GLY A 564 7.41 -21.52 -2.07
N ALA A 565 8.12 -20.59 -2.69
CA ALA A 565 9.57 -20.57 -2.69
C ALA A 565 10.13 -19.15 -2.74
N MET A 566 11.30 -18.96 -2.14
CA MET A 566 12.14 -17.77 -2.32
C MET A 566 13.39 -18.22 -3.05
N ILE A 567 13.73 -17.54 -4.14
CA ILE A 567 14.90 -17.86 -4.96
C ILE A 567 15.62 -16.56 -5.26
N GLY A 568 16.92 -16.50 -5.02
CA GLY A 568 17.66 -15.25 -5.17
C GLY A 568 19.16 -15.41 -4.98
N LYS A 569 19.82 -14.27 -4.81
CA LYS A 569 21.27 -14.20 -4.59
C LYS A 569 21.64 -14.63 -3.18
N HIS A 570 22.84 -15.18 -3.01
CA HIS A 570 23.33 -15.67 -1.72
C HIS A 570 23.30 -14.56 -0.66
N GLU A 571 23.66 -13.32 -1.01
CA GLU A 571 23.72 -12.17 -0.10
C GLU A 571 22.39 -11.93 0.66
N TRP A 572 21.26 -12.32 0.06
CA TRP A 572 19.93 -12.23 0.67
C TRP A 572 19.48 -13.55 1.31
N MET A 573 19.70 -14.65 0.60
CA MET A 573 19.24 -15.99 0.99
C MET A 573 20.00 -16.53 2.22
N ASP A 574 21.24 -16.10 2.42
CA ASP A 574 22.08 -16.44 3.59
C ASP A 574 21.43 -16.00 4.91
N ALA A 575 20.49 -15.05 4.90
CA ALA A 575 19.75 -14.66 6.09
C ALA A 575 18.84 -15.77 6.65
N LEU A 576 18.62 -16.88 5.93
CA LEU A 576 17.82 -18.01 6.42
C LEU A 576 18.62 -19.04 7.22
N ASP A 577 19.91 -19.21 6.91
CA ASP A 577 20.74 -20.29 7.48
C ASP A 577 22.17 -19.90 7.85
N GLY A 578 22.52 -18.63 7.64
CA GLY A 578 23.79 -18.04 8.00
C GLY A 578 24.84 -18.12 6.89
N GLY A 579 24.49 -18.68 5.73
CA GLY A 579 25.40 -18.81 4.60
C GLY A 579 26.19 -20.12 4.58
N PHE A 580 26.97 -20.29 3.52
CA PHE A 580 27.68 -21.54 3.22
C PHE A 580 28.90 -21.75 4.12
N TRP A 581 29.08 -22.98 4.59
CA TRP A 581 30.25 -23.48 5.32
C TRP A 581 30.51 -24.95 4.94
N GLN A 582 31.68 -25.49 5.27
CA GLN A 582 32.12 -26.82 4.85
C GLN A 582 32.59 -27.69 6.02
N PHE A 583 32.49 -29.01 5.86
CA PHE A 583 33.05 -29.96 6.81
C PHE A 583 34.54 -30.15 6.59
N GLY A 584 35.30 -30.33 7.67
CA GLY A 584 36.74 -30.62 7.62
C GLY A 584 37.63 -29.38 7.55
N ASP A 585 37.07 -28.19 7.71
CA ASP A 585 37.80 -26.93 7.90
C ASP A 585 37.24 -26.12 9.09
N ASP A 586 37.76 -24.90 9.31
CA ASP A 586 37.34 -23.99 10.37
C ASP A 586 36.27 -22.97 9.92
N SER A 587 35.58 -23.23 8.81
CA SER A 587 34.54 -22.32 8.30
C SER A 587 33.30 -22.31 9.20
N VAL A 588 32.67 -21.13 9.33
CA VAL A 588 31.43 -20.92 10.11
C VAL A 588 30.45 -20.10 9.28
N PRO A 589 29.13 -20.19 9.54
CA PRO A 589 28.15 -19.35 8.86
C PRO A 589 28.49 -17.86 9.01
N PRO A 590 28.82 -17.13 7.92
CA PRO A 590 29.30 -15.75 8.01
C PRO A 590 28.20 -14.71 8.27
N SER A 591 26.92 -15.05 8.06
CA SER A 591 25.80 -14.11 8.03
C SER A 591 24.88 -14.26 9.24
N GLY A 592 24.25 -13.16 9.65
CA GLY A 592 23.20 -13.17 10.66
C GLY A 592 21.94 -13.89 10.16
N VAL A 593 21.27 -14.62 11.05
CA VAL A 593 20.09 -15.42 10.71
C VAL A 593 18.80 -14.80 11.21
N THR A 594 17.76 -14.88 10.39
CA THR A 594 16.40 -14.57 10.76
C THR A 594 15.64 -15.83 11.17
N TYR A 595 14.42 -15.66 11.69
CA TYR A 595 13.57 -16.78 12.02
C TYR A 595 12.58 -17.09 10.89
N PHE A 596 12.62 -18.32 10.37
CA PHE A 596 11.65 -18.83 9.40
C PHE A 596 11.49 -20.34 9.57
N ALA A 597 10.25 -20.81 9.76
CA ALA A 597 9.95 -22.22 10.04
C ALA A 597 8.55 -22.60 9.56
N GLY A 598 8.30 -23.90 9.43
CA GLY A 598 6.96 -24.44 9.21
C GLY A 598 6.96 -25.97 9.13
N THR A 599 5.98 -26.61 9.76
CA THR A 599 5.92 -28.07 9.92
C THR A 599 5.91 -28.82 8.58
N PHE A 600 5.17 -28.31 7.60
CA PHE A 600 4.98 -28.95 6.30
C PHE A 600 5.95 -28.44 5.22
N VAL A 601 6.91 -27.59 5.60
CA VAL A 601 7.94 -27.11 4.67
C VAL A 601 8.74 -28.31 4.17
N ARG A 602 8.84 -28.44 2.84
CA ARG A 602 9.45 -29.59 2.14
C ARG A 602 8.70 -30.92 2.31
N HIS A 603 7.37 -30.90 2.51
CA HIS A 603 6.56 -32.13 2.55
C HIS A 603 6.89 -33.05 1.35
N PRO A 604 7.26 -34.34 1.55
CA PRO A 604 7.78 -35.19 0.47
C PRO A 604 6.86 -35.30 -0.74
N LEU A 605 5.54 -35.39 -0.52
CA LEU A 605 4.56 -35.45 -1.61
C LEU A 605 4.53 -34.15 -2.43
N THR A 606 4.65 -33.00 -1.78
CA THR A 606 4.74 -31.69 -2.45
C THR A 606 6.03 -31.61 -3.25
N MET A 607 7.16 -32.07 -2.68
CA MET A 607 8.45 -32.06 -3.37
C MET A 607 8.45 -33.01 -4.58
N ALA A 608 7.78 -34.16 -4.49
CA ALA A 608 7.64 -35.08 -5.62
C ALA A 608 6.83 -34.45 -6.76
N ALA A 609 5.69 -33.82 -6.44
CA ALA A 609 4.88 -33.09 -7.42
C ALA A 609 5.65 -31.92 -8.05
N ALA A 610 6.35 -31.13 -7.23
CA ALA A 610 7.16 -30.00 -7.68
C ALA A 610 8.30 -30.46 -8.59
N LYS A 611 9.03 -31.50 -8.20
CA LYS A 611 10.10 -32.09 -9.04
C LYS A 611 9.56 -32.53 -10.39
N ALA A 612 8.43 -33.23 -10.42
CA ALA A 612 7.80 -33.66 -11.67
C ALA A 612 7.38 -32.48 -12.56
N ALA A 613 6.78 -31.44 -11.98
CA ALA A 613 6.42 -30.20 -12.68
C ALA A 613 7.65 -29.49 -13.28
N LEU A 614 8.71 -29.32 -12.49
CA LEU A 614 9.93 -28.62 -12.90
C LEU A 614 10.70 -29.41 -13.97
N LEU A 615 10.81 -30.74 -13.82
CA LEU A 615 11.43 -31.60 -14.85
C LEU A 615 10.65 -31.54 -16.16
N HIS A 616 9.32 -31.63 -16.11
CA HIS A 616 8.51 -31.53 -17.31
C HIS A 616 8.70 -30.19 -18.04
N MET A 617 8.72 -29.07 -17.29
CA MET A 617 9.01 -27.75 -17.88
C MET A 617 10.41 -27.67 -18.48
N LYS A 618 11.40 -28.24 -17.80
CA LYS A 618 12.79 -28.29 -18.28
C LYS A 618 12.92 -29.11 -19.56
N GLU A 619 12.29 -30.28 -19.62
CA GLU A 619 12.34 -31.20 -20.76
C GLU A 619 11.65 -30.63 -22.00
N VAL A 620 10.49 -29.99 -21.84
CA VAL A 620 9.77 -29.39 -22.98
C VAL A 620 10.39 -28.04 -23.39
N GLY A 621 10.97 -27.31 -22.45
CA GLY A 621 11.58 -26.01 -22.67
C GLY A 621 10.57 -24.87 -22.87
N PRO A 622 11.05 -23.66 -23.23
CA PRO A 622 10.24 -22.43 -23.36
C PRO A 622 9.03 -22.55 -24.29
N ALA A 623 9.11 -23.43 -25.27
CA ALA A 623 8.03 -23.70 -26.23
C ALA A 623 6.72 -24.15 -25.55
N LEU A 624 6.78 -24.69 -24.32
CA LEU A 624 5.58 -24.99 -23.53
C LEU A 624 4.77 -23.72 -23.22
N GLN A 625 5.42 -22.68 -22.69
CA GLN A 625 4.79 -21.42 -22.35
C GLN A 625 4.43 -20.63 -23.61
N GLU A 626 5.30 -20.60 -24.63
CA GLU A 626 5.05 -19.91 -25.90
C GLU A 626 3.74 -20.36 -26.55
N ARG A 627 3.55 -21.68 -26.76
CA ARG A 627 2.31 -22.22 -27.33
C ARG A 627 1.07 -21.87 -26.51
N LEU A 628 1.20 -21.89 -25.17
CA LEU A 628 0.09 -21.57 -24.28
C LEU A 628 -0.25 -20.07 -24.29
N ASN A 629 0.76 -19.22 -24.41
CA ASN A 629 0.61 -17.77 -24.53
C ASN A 629 -0.06 -17.43 -25.86
N ASP A 630 0.38 -18.03 -26.97
CA ASP A 630 -0.19 -17.80 -28.31
C ASP A 630 -1.67 -18.22 -28.38
N MET A 631 -2.00 -19.39 -27.83
CA MET A 631 -3.38 -19.87 -27.77
C MET A 631 -4.27 -18.96 -26.92
N THR A 632 -3.75 -18.45 -25.81
CA THR A 632 -4.48 -17.47 -24.98
C THR A 632 -4.69 -16.15 -25.73
N GLY A 633 -3.67 -15.66 -26.44
CA GLY A 633 -3.75 -14.45 -27.24
C GLY A 633 -4.83 -14.52 -28.31
N ASP A 634 -4.83 -15.57 -29.14
CA ASP A 634 -5.86 -15.80 -30.17
C ASP A 634 -7.27 -15.86 -29.56
N MET A 635 -7.45 -16.61 -28.48
CA MET A 635 -8.74 -16.71 -27.79
C MET A 635 -9.21 -15.35 -27.29
N VAL A 636 -8.32 -14.56 -26.68
CA VAL A 636 -8.66 -13.23 -26.14
C VAL A 636 -9.05 -12.26 -27.26
N ASP A 637 -8.35 -12.27 -28.40
CA ASP A 637 -8.69 -11.42 -29.55
C ASP A 637 -10.07 -11.78 -30.12
N ARG A 638 -10.37 -13.07 -30.26
CA ARG A 638 -11.66 -13.56 -30.76
C ARG A 638 -12.80 -13.31 -29.78
N ALA A 639 -12.56 -13.47 -28.47
CA ALA A 639 -13.53 -13.13 -27.43
C ALA A 639 -13.85 -11.62 -27.44
N ASN A 640 -12.82 -10.80 -27.60
CA ASN A 640 -12.96 -9.36 -27.69
C ASN A 640 -13.75 -8.92 -28.94
N ALA A 641 -13.59 -9.60 -30.08
CA ALA A 641 -14.41 -9.38 -31.26
C ALA A 641 -15.90 -9.71 -31.02
N LEU A 642 -16.21 -10.70 -30.17
CA LEU A 642 -17.60 -10.97 -29.75
C LEU A 642 -18.15 -9.84 -28.88
N PHE A 643 -17.39 -9.34 -27.90
CA PHE A 643 -17.84 -8.18 -27.12
C PHE A 643 -18.11 -6.96 -28.00
N ASP A 644 -17.28 -6.74 -29.02
CA ASP A 644 -17.46 -5.67 -30.00
C ASP A 644 -18.70 -5.90 -30.87
N LYS A 645 -18.89 -7.11 -31.41
CA LYS A 645 -20.07 -7.51 -32.22
C LYS A 645 -21.39 -7.28 -31.48
N TYR A 646 -21.44 -7.62 -30.19
CA TYR A 646 -22.64 -7.49 -29.36
C TYR A 646 -22.69 -6.19 -28.56
N GLN A 647 -21.77 -5.25 -28.80
CA GLN A 647 -21.71 -3.94 -28.12
C GLN A 647 -21.80 -4.05 -26.60
N LEU A 648 -21.04 -4.97 -26.03
CA LEU A 648 -21.03 -5.22 -24.59
C LEU A 648 -19.89 -4.46 -23.90
N PRO A 649 -20.10 -3.96 -22.67
CA PRO A 649 -19.08 -3.21 -21.92
C PRO A 649 -18.10 -4.16 -21.20
N TYR A 650 -17.59 -5.17 -21.90
CA TYR A 650 -16.56 -6.08 -21.39
C TYR A 650 -15.33 -6.09 -22.29
N ARG A 651 -14.18 -6.39 -21.70
CA ARG A 651 -12.94 -6.70 -22.42
C ARG A 651 -12.17 -7.79 -21.69
N TRP A 652 -11.52 -8.68 -22.42
CA TRP A 652 -10.46 -9.51 -21.86
C TRP A 652 -9.11 -8.86 -22.10
N VAL A 653 -8.36 -8.67 -21.00
CA VAL A 653 -6.95 -8.23 -21.00
C VAL A 653 -6.08 -9.43 -20.64
N THR A 654 -4.88 -9.53 -21.22
CA THR A 654 -4.03 -10.72 -21.06
C THR A 654 -2.57 -10.37 -20.83
N PHE A 655 -1.85 -11.26 -20.16
CA PHE A 655 -0.39 -11.35 -20.13
C PHE A 655 0.00 -12.82 -20.14
N GLY A 656 0.66 -13.26 -21.22
CA GLY A 656 0.91 -14.67 -21.52
C GLY A 656 -0.35 -15.52 -21.42
N SER A 657 -0.31 -16.59 -20.62
CA SER A 657 -1.42 -17.53 -20.45
C SER A 657 -2.49 -17.13 -19.43
N ALA A 658 -2.33 -15.97 -18.78
CA ALA A 658 -3.33 -15.41 -17.88
C ALA A 658 -4.09 -14.26 -18.55
N PHE A 659 -5.36 -14.13 -18.19
CA PHE A 659 -6.22 -13.05 -18.68
C PHE A 659 -7.24 -12.64 -17.61
N LYS A 660 -7.87 -11.48 -17.74
CA LYS A 660 -8.92 -11.03 -16.80
C LYS A 660 -10.02 -10.31 -17.55
N THR A 661 -11.26 -10.50 -17.10
CA THR A 661 -12.41 -9.73 -17.54
C THR A 661 -12.39 -8.33 -16.91
N LYS A 662 -12.47 -7.29 -17.75
CA LYS A 662 -12.61 -5.87 -17.41
C LYS A 662 -13.99 -5.38 -17.83
N TYR A 663 -14.61 -4.57 -16.99
CA TYR A 663 -15.89 -3.93 -17.22
C TYR A 663 -15.99 -2.67 -16.37
N ASP A 664 -16.97 -1.82 -16.68
CA ASP A 664 -17.29 -0.65 -15.88
C ASP A 664 -18.07 -1.07 -14.63
N GLU A 665 -17.46 -0.91 -13.45
CA GLU A 665 -18.07 -1.29 -12.18
C GLU A 665 -19.28 -0.41 -11.79
N SER A 666 -19.48 0.73 -12.47
CA SER A 666 -20.69 1.56 -12.28
C SER A 666 -21.95 0.95 -12.93
N VAL A 667 -21.77 -0.02 -13.83
CA VAL A 667 -22.88 -0.75 -14.45
C VAL A 667 -23.39 -1.84 -13.51
N ASN A 668 -24.67 -1.75 -13.15
CA ASN A 668 -25.32 -2.75 -12.30
C ASN A 668 -25.39 -4.12 -12.99
N TYR A 669 -25.34 -5.18 -12.18
CA TYR A 669 -25.51 -6.58 -12.61
C TYR A 669 -24.45 -7.11 -13.59
N THR A 670 -23.26 -6.49 -13.66
CA THR A 670 -22.12 -6.99 -14.47
C THR A 670 -21.68 -8.40 -14.04
N GLU A 671 -21.91 -8.78 -12.79
CA GLU A 671 -21.66 -10.14 -12.29
C GLU A 671 -22.48 -11.26 -12.97
N LEU A 672 -23.59 -10.92 -13.66
CA LEU A 672 -24.38 -11.88 -14.43
C LEU A 672 -23.55 -12.54 -15.55
N PHE A 673 -22.54 -11.85 -16.08
CA PHE A 673 -21.58 -12.42 -17.05
C PHE A 673 -20.97 -13.73 -16.54
N PHE A 674 -20.45 -13.75 -15.31
CA PHE A 674 -19.80 -14.93 -14.75
C PHE A 674 -20.80 -16.05 -14.42
N MET A 675 -22.04 -15.70 -14.09
CA MET A 675 -23.11 -16.67 -13.89
C MET A 675 -23.54 -17.31 -15.21
N LEU A 676 -23.70 -16.53 -16.27
CA LEU A 676 -24.05 -17.03 -17.61
C LEU A 676 -22.94 -17.89 -18.22
N MET A 677 -21.67 -17.49 -18.10
CA MET A 677 -20.54 -18.32 -18.52
C MET A 677 -20.57 -19.70 -17.85
N ARG A 678 -20.79 -19.74 -16.53
CA ARG A 678 -20.98 -21.01 -15.78
C ARG A 678 -22.21 -21.77 -16.26
N TYR A 679 -23.34 -21.08 -16.45
CA TYR A 679 -24.56 -21.70 -16.97
C TYR A 679 -24.31 -22.35 -18.34
N HIS A 680 -23.47 -21.77 -19.20
CA HIS A 680 -23.11 -22.30 -20.50
C HIS A 680 -21.94 -23.30 -20.51
N GLY A 681 -21.46 -23.73 -19.34
CA GLY A 681 -20.46 -24.79 -19.22
C GLY A 681 -19.01 -24.30 -19.18
N VAL A 682 -18.77 -23.04 -18.86
CA VAL A 682 -17.42 -22.52 -18.61
C VAL A 682 -17.29 -22.06 -17.16
N HIS A 683 -16.45 -22.73 -16.37
CA HIS A 683 -16.23 -22.35 -14.98
C HIS A 683 -15.36 -21.10 -14.91
N VAL A 684 -15.93 -20.03 -14.35
CA VAL A 684 -15.27 -18.72 -14.20
C VAL A 684 -15.86 -17.98 -13.00
N LEU A 685 -15.05 -17.12 -12.40
CA LEU A 685 -15.40 -16.16 -11.33
C LEU A 685 -14.74 -14.82 -11.65
N ASP A 686 -15.10 -13.75 -10.93
CA ASP A 686 -14.42 -12.43 -11.06
C ASP A 686 -13.02 -12.41 -10.43
N PHE A 687 -12.13 -13.24 -10.97
CA PHE A 687 -10.72 -13.35 -10.64
C PHE A 687 -9.91 -13.36 -11.93
N PRO A 688 -8.58 -13.37 -11.89
CA PRO A 688 -7.79 -13.75 -13.05
C PRO A 688 -8.19 -15.15 -13.57
N HIS A 689 -8.15 -15.30 -14.89
CA HIS A 689 -8.44 -16.52 -15.65
C HIS A 689 -7.14 -17.02 -16.28
N PHE A 690 -7.08 -18.31 -16.60
CA PHE A 690 -5.87 -18.97 -17.07
C PHE A 690 -6.23 -20.10 -18.03
N LEU A 691 -5.53 -20.15 -19.16
CA LEU A 691 -5.42 -21.39 -19.90
C LEU A 691 -4.32 -22.28 -19.27
N THR A 692 -4.44 -23.57 -19.54
CA THR A 692 -3.54 -24.62 -19.07
C THR A 692 -3.05 -25.42 -20.27
N THR A 693 -1.96 -26.17 -20.11
CA THR A 693 -1.42 -27.03 -21.17
C THR A 693 -2.36 -28.17 -21.55
N SER A 694 -3.40 -28.43 -20.74
CA SER A 694 -4.44 -29.42 -21.04
C SER A 694 -5.60 -28.86 -21.87
N HIS A 695 -5.69 -27.55 -22.09
CA HIS A 695 -6.68 -26.96 -22.98
C HIS A 695 -6.29 -27.25 -24.43
N THR A 696 -7.26 -27.71 -25.22
CA THR A 696 -7.12 -27.92 -26.65
C THR A 696 -7.79 -26.80 -27.44
N ARG A 697 -7.54 -26.72 -28.75
CA ARG A 697 -8.29 -25.83 -29.65
C ARG A 697 -9.81 -26.08 -29.57
N ALA A 698 -10.24 -27.33 -29.38
CA ALA A 698 -11.67 -27.65 -29.24
C ALA A 698 -12.26 -27.07 -27.94
N ASP A 699 -11.48 -27.01 -26.87
CA ASP A 699 -11.89 -26.37 -25.62
C ASP A 699 -11.97 -24.84 -25.78
N VAL A 700 -11.04 -24.24 -26.53
CA VAL A 700 -11.11 -22.80 -26.90
C VAL A 700 -12.36 -22.49 -27.71
N GLU A 701 -12.71 -23.31 -28.71
CA GLU A 701 -13.96 -23.15 -29.45
C GLU A 701 -15.20 -23.30 -28.55
N HIS A 702 -15.16 -24.21 -27.58
CA HIS A 702 -16.24 -24.35 -26.59
C HIS A 702 -16.38 -23.09 -25.73
N ILE A 703 -15.26 -22.54 -25.25
CA ILE A 703 -15.23 -21.30 -24.46
C ILE A 703 -15.83 -20.14 -25.27
N LEU A 704 -15.41 -19.96 -26.52
CA LEU A 704 -15.91 -18.88 -27.37
C LEU A 704 -17.39 -19.05 -27.72
N LYS A 705 -17.87 -20.28 -27.91
CA LYS A 705 -19.29 -20.56 -28.13
C LYS A 705 -20.13 -20.28 -26.88
N ALA A 706 -19.65 -20.62 -25.70
CA ALA A 706 -20.30 -20.28 -24.43
C ALA A 706 -20.31 -18.76 -24.19
N LEU A 707 -19.21 -18.10 -24.55
CA LEU A 707 -19.11 -16.64 -24.51
C LEU A 707 -20.11 -15.97 -25.47
N GLU A 708 -20.22 -16.43 -26.71
CA GLU A 708 -21.18 -15.87 -27.66
C GLU A 708 -22.62 -16.00 -27.17
N LYS A 709 -23.00 -17.15 -26.59
CA LYS A 709 -24.31 -17.32 -25.93
C LYS A 709 -24.50 -16.36 -24.76
N THR A 710 -23.48 -16.20 -23.92
CA THR A 710 -23.49 -15.24 -22.82
C THR A 710 -23.69 -13.82 -23.34
N CYS A 711 -23.02 -13.44 -24.42
CA CYS A 711 -23.16 -12.12 -25.04
C CYS A 711 -24.58 -11.87 -25.56
N ILE A 712 -25.19 -12.86 -26.22
CA ILE A 712 -26.57 -12.81 -26.69
C ILE A 712 -27.53 -12.63 -25.50
N GLU A 713 -27.45 -13.49 -24.48
CA GLU A 713 -28.36 -13.43 -23.33
C GLU A 713 -28.19 -12.13 -22.52
N LEU A 714 -26.95 -11.62 -22.36
CA LEU A 714 -26.72 -10.32 -21.71
C LEU A 714 -27.35 -9.16 -22.49
N ARG A 715 -27.36 -9.21 -23.82
CA ARG A 715 -28.04 -8.22 -24.65
C ARG A 715 -29.56 -8.30 -24.50
N GLU A 716 -30.12 -9.51 -24.61
CA GLU A 716 -31.56 -9.77 -24.47
C GLU A 716 -32.11 -9.39 -23.09
N SER A 717 -31.28 -9.54 -22.05
CA SER A 717 -31.64 -9.20 -20.66
C SER A 717 -31.94 -7.72 -20.44
N GLY A 718 -31.37 -6.84 -21.28
CA GLY A 718 -31.49 -5.39 -21.12
C GLY A 718 -30.69 -4.79 -19.94
N PHE A 719 -29.87 -5.56 -19.22
CA PHE A 719 -29.06 -5.03 -18.10
C PHE A 719 -27.85 -4.22 -18.55
N MET A 720 -27.24 -4.60 -19.67
CA MET A 720 -26.00 -3.98 -20.12
C MET A 720 -26.33 -2.74 -20.98
N PRO A 721 -25.75 -1.56 -20.74
CA PRO A 721 -25.92 -0.42 -21.63
C PRO A 721 -25.32 -0.71 -23.01
N GLU A 722 -25.80 -0.05 -24.06
CA GLU A 722 -25.04 0.02 -25.31
C GLU A 722 -23.71 0.71 -25.04
N ARG A 723 -22.66 0.25 -25.71
CA ARG A 723 -21.30 0.74 -25.47
C ARG A 723 -21.19 2.21 -25.90
N THR A 724 -21.11 3.12 -24.92
CA THR A 724 -20.97 4.56 -25.19
C THR A 724 -19.53 5.04 -25.29
N TYR A 725 -18.54 4.33 -24.72
CA TYR A 725 -17.13 4.74 -24.74
C TYR A 725 -16.18 3.52 -24.69
N PRO A 726 -14.92 3.63 -25.18
CA PRO A 726 -13.96 2.53 -25.08
C PRO A 726 -13.60 2.31 -23.60
N ILE A 727 -13.63 1.05 -23.14
CA ILE A 727 -12.89 0.65 -21.94
C ILE A 727 -11.43 1.00 -22.24
N PRO A 728 -10.79 1.90 -21.47
CA PRO A 728 -9.41 2.29 -21.73
C PRO A 728 -8.54 1.05 -21.68
N THR A 729 -7.88 0.73 -22.80
CA THR A 729 -6.68 -0.11 -22.76
C THR A 729 -5.62 0.75 -22.08
N VAL A 730 -5.48 0.62 -20.75
CA VAL A 730 -4.53 1.44 -19.98
C VAL A 730 -3.11 0.97 -20.29
N ASN A 731 -2.58 1.45 -21.41
CA ASN A 731 -1.15 1.44 -21.70
C ASN A 731 -0.62 2.76 -21.14
N SER A 732 0.02 2.77 -19.96
CA SER A 732 0.68 4.01 -19.54
C SER A 732 1.87 4.28 -20.45
N VAL A 733 1.97 5.56 -20.77
CA VAL A 733 2.84 6.17 -21.74
C VAL A 733 3.90 6.89 -20.92
N LEU A 734 5.14 6.40 -20.95
CA LEU A 734 6.27 7.17 -20.42
C LEU A 734 6.82 8.18 -21.45
N ASN A 735 6.51 8.03 -22.77
CA ASN A 735 7.08 8.89 -23.84
C ASN A 735 6.28 8.96 -25.17
N GLY A 736 4.96 9.04 -25.14
CA GLY A 736 4.12 9.28 -26.34
C GLY A 736 4.11 8.20 -27.43
N SER A 737 4.78 7.05 -27.27
CA SER A 737 4.85 5.99 -28.29
C SER A 737 4.20 4.69 -27.80
N LEU A 738 3.19 4.23 -28.54
CA LEU A 738 2.63 2.89 -28.45
C LEU A 738 3.67 1.89 -28.94
N ARG A 739 4.38 1.21 -28.04
CA ARG A 739 5.17 0.03 -28.43
C ARG A 739 4.24 -1.16 -28.56
N LYS A 740 4.05 -1.67 -29.78
CA LYS A 740 3.45 -2.99 -30.00
C LYS A 740 4.46 -4.06 -29.58
N LEU A 741 3.96 -5.16 -29.03
CA LEU A 741 4.72 -6.33 -28.53
C LEU A 741 5.71 -6.96 -29.53
N SER A 742 5.73 -6.52 -30.79
CA SER A 742 6.63 -6.99 -31.84
C SER A 742 7.88 -6.13 -32.05
N GLU A 743 8.01 -4.97 -31.40
CA GLU A 743 9.18 -4.10 -31.58
C GLU A 743 10.40 -4.62 -30.80
N ARG A 744 11.27 -5.36 -31.50
CA ARG A 744 12.60 -5.78 -31.02
C ARG A 744 13.47 -4.55 -30.70
N VAL A 745 14.16 -4.60 -29.56
CA VAL A 745 15.12 -3.57 -29.16
C VAL A 745 16.40 -3.73 -30.00
N ILE A 746 16.68 -2.76 -30.88
CA ILE A 746 17.97 -2.67 -31.57
C ILE A 746 19.00 -2.09 -30.58
N SER A 747 19.83 -2.95 -29.99
CA SER A 747 20.90 -2.56 -29.06
C SER A 747 22.21 -2.28 -29.82
N ALA A 748 22.77 -1.07 -29.73
CA ALA A 748 24.05 -0.72 -30.36
C ALA A 748 25.23 -1.63 -29.96
N MET A 749 25.10 -2.34 -28.85
CA MET A 749 26.13 -3.23 -28.32
C MET A 749 26.01 -4.67 -28.83
N GLU A 750 24.91 -5.02 -29.51
CA GLU A 750 24.60 -6.38 -29.97
C GLU A 750 24.20 -6.40 -31.45
N PRO A 751 25.17 -6.30 -32.39
CA PRO A 751 24.88 -6.39 -33.81
C PRO A 751 24.39 -7.80 -34.20
N PRO A 752 23.35 -7.92 -35.06
CA PRO A 752 22.76 -9.20 -35.44
C PRO A 752 23.69 -10.04 -36.31
N VAL A 753 24.66 -9.42 -36.98
CA VAL A 753 25.74 -10.07 -37.73
C VAL A 753 27.06 -9.33 -37.50
N PRO A 754 28.21 -10.03 -37.48
CA PRO A 754 29.51 -9.39 -37.29
C PRO A 754 29.77 -8.28 -38.32
N GLY A 755 30.19 -7.11 -37.84
CA GLY A 755 30.48 -5.95 -38.69
C GLY A 755 29.28 -5.11 -39.09
N ALA A 756 28.06 -5.46 -38.66
CA ALA A 756 26.89 -4.60 -38.83
C ALA A 756 27.03 -3.31 -38.04
N ARG A 757 26.57 -2.20 -38.62
CA ARG A 757 26.59 -0.86 -38.03
C ARG A 757 25.17 -0.32 -37.92
N ILE A 758 24.90 0.45 -36.88
CA ILE A 758 23.62 1.15 -36.74
C ILE A 758 23.58 2.36 -37.67
N GLY A 759 22.52 2.43 -38.47
CA GLY A 759 22.18 3.56 -39.31
C GLY A 759 20.70 3.91 -39.18
N ARG A 760 20.20 4.76 -40.08
CA ARG A 760 18.76 5.08 -40.19
C ARG A 760 18.21 4.62 -41.53
N THR A 761 17.01 4.06 -41.54
CA THR A 761 16.26 3.75 -42.78
C THR A 761 15.88 5.04 -43.52
N ALA A 762 15.40 4.91 -44.75
CA ALA A 762 14.86 6.05 -45.51
C ALA A 762 13.70 6.77 -44.79
N LYS A 763 13.06 6.14 -43.80
CA LYS A 763 12.00 6.71 -42.95
C LYS A 763 12.52 7.30 -41.63
N GLY A 764 13.83 7.26 -41.38
CA GLY A 764 14.47 7.83 -40.18
C GLY A 764 14.54 6.90 -38.97
N GLU A 765 14.10 5.65 -39.10
CA GLU A 765 14.09 4.63 -38.03
C GLU A 765 15.47 3.99 -37.89
N PRO A 766 15.95 3.66 -36.68
CA PRO A 766 17.21 2.95 -36.49
C PRO A 766 17.15 1.53 -37.09
N ALA A 767 18.17 1.13 -37.85
CA ALA A 767 18.29 -0.20 -38.44
C ALA A 767 19.77 -0.64 -38.53
N TRP A 768 19.99 -1.94 -38.72
CA TRP A 768 21.32 -2.51 -38.92
C TRP A 768 21.70 -2.54 -40.38
N PHE A 769 22.97 -2.24 -40.67
CA PHE A 769 23.50 -2.16 -42.02
C PHE A 769 24.85 -2.87 -42.12
N VAL A 770 25.06 -3.62 -43.20
CA VAL A 770 26.34 -4.26 -43.52
C VAL A 770 26.93 -3.69 -44.81
N PRO A 771 28.26 -3.63 -44.97
CA PRO A 771 28.88 -3.19 -46.21
C PRO A 771 28.40 -4.02 -47.41
N ASP A 772 28.03 -3.34 -48.50
CA ASP A 772 27.68 -3.99 -49.75
C ASP A 772 28.96 -4.49 -50.44
N ASN A 773 29.16 -5.81 -50.44
CA ASN A 773 30.32 -6.44 -51.06
C ASN A 773 30.32 -6.34 -52.60
N VAL A 774 29.19 -6.01 -53.21
CA VAL A 774 29.03 -5.83 -54.66
C VAL A 774 29.24 -4.37 -55.05
N ASN A 775 28.84 -3.42 -54.20
CA ASN A 775 28.96 -1.98 -54.45
C ASN A 775 29.81 -1.28 -53.36
N PRO A 776 31.14 -1.16 -53.55
CA PRO A 776 32.04 -0.56 -52.57
C PRO A 776 31.59 0.84 -52.14
N GLY A 777 31.46 1.06 -50.83
CA GLY A 777 31.02 2.33 -50.24
C GLY A 777 29.52 2.45 -49.98
N ARG A 778 28.72 1.44 -50.37
CA ARG A 778 27.30 1.33 -49.99
C ARG A 778 27.11 0.32 -48.86
N TYR A 779 25.97 0.43 -48.19
CA TYR A 779 25.56 -0.47 -47.13
C TYR A 779 24.18 -1.01 -47.43
N LEU A 780 23.97 -2.30 -47.18
CA LEU A 780 22.68 -2.98 -47.29
C LEU A 780 22.04 -3.05 -45.91
N GLN A 781 20.75 -2.74 -45.85
CA GLN A 781 19.97 -2.95 -44.62
C GLN A 781 19.89 -4.45 -44.36
N VAL A 782 20.19 -4.86 -43.13
CA VAL A 782 20.02 -6.24 -42.68
C VAL A 782 18.54 -6.48 -42.48
N ASP A 783 17.98 -7.43 -43.22
CA ASP A 783 16.62 -7.91 -42.97
C ASP A 783 16.64 -8.84 -41.75
N LEU A 784 15.94 -8.43 -40.69
CA LEU A 784 15.87 -9.18 -39.44
C LEU A 784 14.82 -10.30 -39.50
N GLU A 785 13.97 -10.33 -40.54
CA GLU A 785 12.99 -11.39 -40.77
C GLU A 785 13.62 -12.63 -41.41
N GLU A 786 14.69 -12.46 -42.21
CA GLU A 786 15.41 -13.58 -42.86
C GLU A 786 16.48 -14.24 -41.96
N LEU A 787 16.76 -13.69 -40.77
CA LEU A 787 17.75 -14.21 -39.81
C LEU A 787 17.14 -15.11 -38.71
N VAL A 788 15.82 -15.35 -38.76
CA VAL A 788 15.06 -16.31 -37.94
C VAL A 788 14.73 -17.51 -38.81
#